data_AF-A0A2N0NXJ8-F1
#
_entry.id   AF-A0A2N0NXJ8-F1
#
_cell.length_a   1.000
_cell.length_b   1.000
_cell.length_c   1.000
_cell.angle_alpha   90.00
_cell.angle_beta   90.00
_cell.angle_gamma   90.00
#
_symmetry.space_group_name_H-M   'P 1'
#
loop_
_entity.id
_entity.type
_entity.pdbx_description
1 polymer ?
#
loop_
_entity_poly.entity_id
_entity_poly.type
_entity_poly.pdbx_seq_one_letter_code
_entity_poly.pdbx_strand_id
1 'polypeptide(L)'
;MFGGGNNYNARANFNRGGRGGRGGERGSFREVRGGGRGSFREVRGGGRGSLREVRGGGRGGFREVRGGGRGHDTPRLSIPERKKLQQKTAIENFSPPNLAHEGSDKLVFIVNGEPITTVWKKKLLKTPWHQNDVRIFISSALVATDSQKAGELVTELGNDNGLERLREIMNSPMSCDAGLDDRKLSFQYVILPFLGLLTKTDITKCILKYVDAIFMLIYKNLDSFFHKKVMKMLETLVSRNYIVDNKVNVDRLFIEEPYSFIPPSLGIFFLIIVRLLTELLRRIKEASTNETMHNIVHYLQDLTAKYKRSLERPLISRDPLIDNLEIRKYFFAILDNEMNIMIEMFNTEHISETSNVPDESSNDDEKRHDNDFENISNISIIPTEEEILCEQPPNLPSLFDERHTLPNGAAKLLDRQFRLLREDMLNPIRGGISNFLTLLSKNYYFTLNNNGRLSNELENVLNRGGKYTYNKGANDNGDLQVYANIEFVNVACDRWNGLFCTLKFIPTHNSTNIRKIREYWRNSKRLKPGNLVALLLPNPNSERDFNLYSIYFGVIMTRDEMTEDERIRIHINFNDLSIYPIALNEISKLRNSTTKNNSKNSNEVKSYMVESTNIYYEAYRHVLTTLQTTKPSSLPFKQYLAPELDFCSESIHVNVNPPKYTRAPGFQFDLSALCDNKQNLTLNVANTHTYDDVAKKINAYSILDESQAKAVISALTREIALIEGPPGTGKTVVGIEIMK
;
A
#
# COMPACT_ATOMS: atom_id res chain seq x y z
N MET A 1 -4.43 -35.46 -38.72
CA MET A 1 -5.26 -36.42 -39.48
C MET A 1 -6.01 -37.29 -38.47
N PHE A 2 -7.35 -37.25 -38.53
CA PHE A 2 -8.37 -38.08 -37.84
C PHE A 2 -8.26 -38.20 -36.29
N GLY A 3 -9.20 -37.75 -35.45
CA GLY A 3 -10.63 -37.51 -35.62
C GLY A 3 -11.43 -38.66 -34.99
N GLY A 4 -12.12 -38.42 -33.88
CA GLY A 4 -13.04 -39.39 -33.25
C GLY A 4 -13.46 -38.98 -31.85
N GLY A 5 -14.59 -38.27 -31.75
CA GLY A 5 -15.18 -37.86 -30.47
C GLY A 5 -16.04 -38.96 -29.83
N ASN A 6 -16.45 -38.71 -28.58
CA ASN A 6 -17.74 -39.17 -28.10
C ASN A 6 -18.26 -38.29 -26.95
N ASN A 7 -19.45 -37.75 -27.18
CA ASN A 7 -20.31 -37.03 -26.24
C ASN A 7 -20.90 -38.02 -25.23
N TYR A 8 -21.01 -37.61 -23.97
CA TYR A 8 -22.03 -38.11 -23.06
C TYR A 8 -22.87 -36.94 -22.52
N ASN A 9 -24.05 -36.80 -23.11
CA ASN A 9 -25.18 -36.04 -22.59
C ASN A 9 -26.06 -37.00 -21.79
N ALA A 10 -26.32 -36.71 -20.52
CA ALA A 10 -27.41 -37.34 -19.77
C ALA A 10 -28.38 -36.24 -19.31
N ARG A 11 -29.54 -36.17 -20.00
CA ARG A 11 -30.76 -35.52 -19.53
C ARG A 11 -31.60 -36.57 -18.80
N ALA A 12 -32.16 -36.22 -17.65
CA ALA A 12 -33.39 -36.84 -17.15
C ALA A 12 -34.24 -35.78 -16.43
N ASN A 13 -35.55 -35.84 -16.71
CA ASN A 13 -36.58 -34.83 -16.50
C ASN A 13 -37.52 -35.18 -15.34
N PHE A 14 -38.34 -34.16 -14.93
CA PHE A 14 -39.69 -34.24 -14.32
C PHE A 14 -39.78 -34.83 -12.87
N ASN A 15 -40.62 -34.41 -11.92
CA ASN A 15 -41.89 -33.68 -11.93
C ASN A 15 -42.34 -33.22 -10.51
N ARG A 16 -43.48 -32.51 -10.48
CA ARG A 16 -44.23 -31.82 -9.39
C ARG A 16 -44.58 -32.59 -8.10
N GLY A 17 -44.79 -31.84 -7.00
CA GLY A 17 -45.73 -32.21 -5.92
C GLY A 17 -45.62 -31.32 -4.67
N GLY A 18 -46.69 -30.63 -4.27
CA GLY A 18 -46.71 -29.62 -3.19
C GLY A 18 -47.27 -30.07 -1.82
N ARG A 19 -47.50 -29.04 -0.96
CA ARG A 19 -47.96 -29.01 0.45
C ARG A 19 -46.80 -29.15 1.46
N GLY A 20 -46.62 -28.33 2.50
CA GLY A 20 -47.39 -27.24 3.10
C GLY A 20 -46.91 -27.14 4.56
N GLY A 21 -46.62 -25.95 5.08
CA GLY A 21 -46.21 -25.78 6.48
C GLY A 21 -45.79 -24.36 6.80
N ARG A 22 -46.62 -23.65 7.59
CA ARG A 22 -46.51 -22.24 7.98
C ARG A 22 -45.63 -22.04 9.21
N GLY A 23 -45.02 -20.86 9.28
CA GLY A 23 -44.50 -20.16 10.47
C GLY A 23 -43.56 -19.05 9.96
N GLY A 24 -43.97 -17.80 9.80
CA GLY A 24 -44.25 -16.83 10.88
C GLY A 24 -42.92 -16.51 11.56
N GLU A 25 -42.20 -15.44 11.24
CA GLU A 25 -42.49 -14.08 11.72
C GLU A 25 -41.84 -12.99 10.85
N ARG A 26 -42.49 -11.82 10.84
CA ARG A 26 -42.08 -10.58 10.16
C ARG A 26 -41.18 -9.75 11.08
N GLY A 27 -40.16 -9.11 10.52
CA GLY A 27 -39.42 -8.04 11.18
C GLY A 27 -38.88 -7.03 10.17
N SER A 28 -39.59 -5.90 10.02
CA SER A 28 -39.25 -4.76 9.18
C SER A 28 -38.04 -3.97 9.73
N PHE A 29 -37.04 -3.67 8.90
CA PHE A 29 -36.05 -2.63 9.21
C PHE A 29 -36.48 -1.29 8.59
N ARG A 30 -36.87 -0.35 9.46
CA ARG A 30 -37.05 1.08 9.16
C ARG A 30 -35.73 1.79 9.43
N GLU A 31 -35.23 2.54 8.44
CA GLU A 31 -34.27 3.63 8.67
C GLU A 31 -34.91 4.71 9.55
N VAL A 32 -34.23 5.09 10.62
CA VAL A 32 -34.52 6.31 11.38
C VAL A 32 -33.21 7.08 11.54
N ARG A 33 -33.12 8.23 10.88
CA ARG A 33 -32.14 9.28 11.17
C ARG A 33 -32.46 9.89 12.54
N GLY A 34 -31.45 10.00 13.40
CA GLY A 34 -31.55 10.78 14.65
C GLY A 34 -30.17 11.01 15.25
N GLY A 35 -29.72 12.27 15.25
CA GLY A 35 -28.50 12.69 15.94
C GLY A 35 -28.69 12.76 17.46
N GLY A 36 -27.60 12.61 18.21
CA GLY A 36 -27.59 12.84 19.65
C GLY A 36 -26.35 12.28 20.33
N ARG A 37 -25.51 13.17 20.87
CA ARG A 37 -24.36 12.87 21.74
C ARG A 37 -24.87 12.26 23.06
N GLY A 38 -24.23 11.20 23.55
CA GLY A 38 -24.53 10.64 24.88
C GLY A 38 -23.48 9.64 25.34
N SER A 39 -22.85 9.94 26.47
CA SER A 39 -21.84 9.15 27.16
C SER A 39 -22.47 7.94 27.87
N PHE A 40 -21.83 6.77 27.81
CA PHE A 40 -22.20 5.58 28.59
C PHE A 40 -21.14 5.27 29.65
N ARG A 41 -21.58 5.19 30.90
CA ARG A 41 -20.89 4.64 32.07
C ARG A 41 -21.49 3.26 32.34
N GLU A 42 -20.65 2.26 32.54
CA GLU A 42 -21.09 0.90 32.92
C GLU A 42 -20.80 0.63 34.40
N VAL A 43 -21.72 -0.12 35.02
CA VAL A 43 -21.86 -0.40 36.45
C VAL A 43 -21.63 -1.90 36.70
N ARG A 44 -20.84 -2.25 37.72
CA ARG A 44 -20.94 -3.50 38.53
C ARG A 44 -20.45 -3.12 39.95
N GLY A 45 -21.24 -3.18 41.04
CA GLY A 45 -21.81 -4.36 41.72
C GLY A 45 -20.70 -5.03 42.55
N GLY A 46 -20.73 -5.25 43.86
CA GLY A 46 -21.66 -5.08 44.98
C GLY A 46 -21.18 -6.05 46.09
N GLY A 47 -20.93 -5.59 47.32
CA GLY A 47 -20.47 -6.45 48.43
C GLY A 47 -20.56 -5.75 49.79
N ARG A 48 -21.21 -6.40 50.75
CA ARG A 48 -21.80 -5.84 52.00
C ARG A 48 -20.88 -5.89 53.24
N GLY A 49 -21.15 -4.97 54.18
CA GLY A 49 -21.02 -5.12 55.65
C GLY A 49 -19.89 -4.28 56.28
N SER A 50 -20.01 -3.61 57.43
CA SER A 50 -21.11 -3.31 58.36
C SER A 50 -20.72 -2.05 59.15
N LEU A 51 -21.69 -1.21 59.53
CA LEU A 51 -21.50 0.04 60.27
C LEU A 51 -21.76 -0.16 61.78
N ARG A 52 -20.92 0.42 62.65
CA ARG A 52 -21.26 0.76 64.04
C ARG A 52 -20.87 2.21 64.31
N GLU A 53 -21.87 3.03 64.62
CA GLU A 53 -21.74 4.41 65.11
C GLU A 53 -21.26 4.45 66.58
N VAL A 54 -20.68 5.57 67.04
CA VAL A 54 -21.37 6.57 67.87
C VAL A 54 -20.42 7.68 68.38
N ARG A 55 -20.77 8.91 67.97
CA ARG A 55 -20.82 10.24 68.62
C ARG A 55 -19.74 10.79 69.58
N GLY A 56 -19.39 12.05 69.25
CA GLY A 56 -19.12 13.20 70.13
C GLY A 56 -18.16 14.15 69.42
N GLY A 57 -18.39 15.44 69.12
CA GLY A 57 -19.37 16.43 69.54
C GLY A 57 -18.60 17.75 69.74
N GLY A 58 -18.72 18.73 68.84
CA GLY A 58 -18.12 20.06 69.01
C GLY A 58 -17.81 20.79 67.70
N ARG A 59 -18.51 21.91 67.46
CA ARG A 59 -18.56 22.68 66.20
C ARG A 59 -17.31 23.55 65.97
N GLY A 60 -16.76 23.51 64.75
CA GLY A 60 -15.78 24.46 64.22
C GLY A 60 -15.78 24.42 62.69
N GLY A 61 -15.74 25.58 62.03
CA GLY A 61 -16.10 25.80 60.62
C GLY A 61 -15.43 24.89 59.57
N PHE A 62 -16.19 24.61 58.51
CA PHE A 62 -15.77 23.80 57.36
C PHE A 62 -14.59 24.43 56.60
N ARG A 63 -13.39 24.03 56.98
CA ARG A 63 -12.18 24.03 56.15
C ARG A 63 -11.97 22.58 55.71
N GLU A 64 -12.18 22.27 54.43
CA GLU A 64 -11.90 20.93 53.89
C GLU A 64 -10.39 20.67 53.89
N VAL A 65 -9.94 19.99 54.94
CA VAL A 65 -8.68 19.25 54.99
C VAL A 65 -8.93 17.93 54.27
N ARG A 66 -8.49 17.80 53.01
CA ARG A 66 -8.44 16.51 52.30
C ARG A 66 -7.15 15.79 52.67
N GLY A 67 -7.25 14.86 53.61
CA GLY A 67 -6.26 13.82 53.85
C GLY A 67 -6.74 12.47 53.30
N GLY A 68 -5.98 11.91 52.35
CA GLY A 68 -5.75 10.47 52.21
C GLY A 68 -6.83 9.60 51.55
N GLY A 69 -6.69 9.37 50.24
CA GLY A 69 -7.41 8.34 49.49
C GLY A 69 -6.62 7.90 48.26
N ARG A 70 -5.61 7.05 48.50
CA ARG A 70 -4.78 6.22 47.61
C ARG A 70 -5.02 6.38 46.09
N GLY A 71 -4.21 7.24 45.47
CA GLY A 71 -3.79 7.00 44.09
C GLY A 71 -2.89 5.77 44.07
N HIS A 72 -3.03 4.91 43.07
CA HIS A 72 -2.00 3.94 42.73
C HIS A 72 -0.78 4.73 42.24
N ASP A 73 0.05 5.21 43.17
CA ASP A 73 1.41 5.61 42.85
C ASP A 73 2.16 4.31 42.48
N THR A 74 2.51 4.18 41.22
CA THR A 74 3.47 3.16 40.79
C THR A 74 4.74 3.35 41.63
N PRO A 75 5.24 2.30 42.32
CA PRO A 75 6.38 2.46 43.21
C PRO A 75 7.57 2.99 42.41
N ARG A 76 8.17 4.10 42.88
CA ARG A 76 9.41 4.64 42.32
C ARG A 76 10.50 3.58 42.49
N LEU A 77 10.77 2.83 41.42
CA LEU A 77 11.83 1.83 41.39
C LEU A 77 13.16 2.45 41.82
N SER A 78 13.92 1.70 42.61
CA SER A 78 15.30 2.04 42.97
C SER A 78 16.22 1.95 41.73
N ILE A 79 17.37 2.64 41.77
CA ILE A 79 18.34 2.63 40.66
C ILE A 79 18.78 1.19 40.28
N PRO A 80 19.07 0.27 41.23
CA PRO A 80 19.41 -1.11 40.90
C PRO A 80 18.26 -1.87 40.22
N GLU A 81 17.02 -1.65 40.65
CA GLU A 81 15.84 -2.28 40.03
C GLU A 81 15.62 -1.79 38.60
N ARG A 82 15.81 -0.50 38.33
CA ARG A 82 15.73 0.06 36.96
C ARG A 82 16.80 -0.52 36.04
N LYS A 83 18.04 -0.61 36.51
CA LYS A 83 19.14 -1.26 35.77
C LYS A 83 18.80 -2.71 35.44
N LYS A 84 18.35 -3.48 36.43
CA LYS A 84 17.98 -4.89 36.25
C LYS A 84 16.81 -5.05 35.28
N LEU A 85 15.82 -4.17 35.37
CA LEU A 85 14.65 -4.22 34.49
C LEU A 85 14.99 -3.83 33.05
N GLN A 86 15.76 -2.76 32.83
CA GLN A 86 16.26 -2.40 31.50
C GLN A 86 17.13 -3.50 30.90
N GLN A 87 18.01 -4.12 31.68
CA GLN A 87 18.84 -5.23 31.22
C GLN A 87 17.99 -6.46 30.86
N LYS A 88 17.00 -6.81 31.68
CA LYS A 88 16.07 -7.91 31.39
C LYS A 88 15.30 -7.65 30.10
N THR A 89 14.70 -6.47 29.94
CA THR A 89 13.97 -6.09 28.73
C THR A 89 14.87 -6.02 27.50
N ALA A 90 16.13 -5.57 27.64
CA ALA A 90 17.09 -5.59 26.55
C ALA A 90 17.37 -7.03 26.07
N ILE A 91 17.61 -7.97 26.99
CA ILE A 91 17.83 -9.38 26.65
C ILE A 91 16.60 -9.99 25.96
N GLU A 92 15.40 -9.69 26.45
CA GLU A 92 14.15 -10.11 25.81
C GLU A 92 13.97 -9.50 24.41
N ASN A 93 14.43 -8.26 24.19
CA ASN A 93 14.32 -7.58 22.90
C ASN A 93 15.38 -8.04 21.88
N PHE A 94 16.57 -8.47 22.33
CA PHE A 94 17.54 -9.18 21.48
C PHE A 94 17.14 -10.62 21.20
N SER A 95 16.30 -11.18 22.08
CA SER A 95 15.73 -12.49 21.87
C SER A 95 14.64 -12.42 20.79
N PRO A 96 14.50 -13.46 19.98
CA PRO A 96 13.45 -13.48 18.97
C PRO A 96 12.05 -13.63 19.60
N PRO A 97 10.98 -13.16 18.94
CA PRO A 97 10.93 -12.58 17.59
C PRO A 97 11.19 -11.06 17.56
N ASN A 98 11.46 -10.42 18.71
CA ASN A 98 11.42 -8.96 18.87
C ASN A 98 12.38 -8.18 17.96
N LEU A 99 13.55 -8.74 17.63
CA LEU A 99 14.52 -8.09 16.76
C LEU A 99 14.08 -8.02 15.28
N ALA A 100 13.21 -8.95 14.85
CA ALA A 100 12.67 -9.00 13.49
C ALA A 100 11.43 -8.12 13.30
N HIS A 101 10.91 -7.51 14.38
CA HIS A 101 9.82 -6.56 14.29
C HIS A 101 10.25 -5.35 13.43
N GLU A 102 9.37 -4.89 12.55
CA GLU A 102 9.60 -3.70 11.74
C GLU A 102 9.80 -2.48 12.64
N GLY A 103 10.75 -1.60 12.30
CA GLY A 103 11.02 -0.37 13.05
C GLY A 103 11.64 -0.58 14.45
N SER A 104 11.99 0.52 15.12
CA SER A 104 12.85 0.49 16.32
C SER A 104 12.09 0.43 17.64
N ASP A 105 10.81 0.05 17.63
CA ASP A 105 9.91 0.07 18.79
C ASP A 105 10.41 -0.81 19.94
N LYS A 106 11.00 -1.97 19.62
CA LYS A 106 11.61 -2.88 20.59
C LYS A 106 13.10 -2.59 20.85
N LEU A 107 13.76 -1.79 20.01
CA LEU A 107 15.18 -1.46 20.15
C LEU A 107 15.42 -0.31 21.12
N VAL A 108 14.57 0.72 21.07
CA VAL A 108 14.64 1.90 21.94
C VAL A 108 13.34 2.02 22.73
N PHE A 109 13.42 1.79 24.03
CA PHE A 109 12.26 1.73 24.91
C PHE A 109 12.53 2.44 26.23
N ILE A 110 11.47 2.97 26.86
CA ILE A 110 11.54 3.55 28.20
C ILE A 110 10.70 2.72 29.15
N VAL A 111 11.33 2.23 30.21
CA VAL A 111 10.67 1.42 31.23
C VAL A 111 9.97 2.31 32.25
N ASN A 112 8.73 1.97 32.62
CA ASN A 112 7.89 2.71 33.58
C ASN A 112 7.66 4.19 33.23
N GLY A 113 7.58 4.50 31.94
CA GLY A 113 7.48 5.86 31.43
C GLY A 113 6.12 6.55 31.56
N GLU A 114 5.06 5.87 32.04
CA GLU A 114 3.70 6.44 32.17
C GLU A 114 3.65 7.87 32.75
N PRO A 115 4.45 8.21 33.80
CA PRO A 115 4.44 9.54 34.40
C PRO A 115 4.94 10.66 33.48
N ILE A 116 5.74 10.34 32.45
CA ILE A 116 6.35 11.33 31.54
C ILE A 116 5.66 11.42 30.18
N THR A 117 4.54 10.72 29.97
CA THR A 117 3.83 10.67 28.66
C THR A 117 3.49 12.03 28.03
N THR A 118 3.27 13.09 28.82
CA THR A 118 2.86 14.42 28.34
C THR A 118 3.92 15.51 28.51
N VAL A 119 5.10 15.18 29.04
CA VAL A 119 6.13 16.16 29.40
C VAL A 119 6.76 16.82 28.16
N TRP A 120 6.82 16.10 27.03
CA TRP A 120 7.38 16.57 25.77
C TRP A 120 6.74 17.87 25.28
N LYS A 121 5.41 18.04 25.45
CA LYS A 121 4.70 19.27 25.05
C LYS A 121 5.23 20.50 25.76
N LYS A 122 5.46 20.39 27.07
CA LYS A 122 5.99 21.49 27.89
C LYS A 122 7.44 21.80 27.53
N LYS A 123 8.23 20.77 27.17
CA LYS A 123 9.64 20.95 26.79
C LYS A 123 9.82 21.54 25.39
N LEU A 124 8.91 21.25 24.45
CA LEU A 124 8.91 21.82 23.10
C LEU A 124 8.79 23.35 23.10
N LEU A 125 8.08 23.90 24.09
CA LEU A 125 7.90 25.35 24.29
C LEU A 125 9.04 26.02 25.08
N LYS A 126 9.98 25.26 25.64
CA LYS A 126 11.07 25.80 26.48
C LYS A 126 12.25 26.24 25.62
N THR A 127 12.78 27.44 25.86
CA THR A 127 14.03 27.94 25.27
C THR A 127 14.90 28.63 26.33
N PRO A 128 16.24 28.48 26.28
CA PRO A 128 17.05 27.62 25.42
C PRO A 128 17.01 26.13 25.84
N TRP A 129 17.41 25.22 24.94
CA TRP A 129 17.56 23.79 25.24
C TRP A 129 18.97 23.44 25.72
N HIS A 130 19.04 22.83 26.90
CA HIS A 130 20.24 22.16 27.41
C HIS A 130 20.17 20.66 27.14
N GLN A 131 21.30 19.95 27.27
CA GLN A 131 21.35 18.49 27.07
C GLN A 131 20.23 17.77 27.84
N ASN A 132 20.00 18.17 29.09
CA ASN A 132 19.01 17.53 29.93
C ASN A 132 17.57 17.75 29.45
N ASP A 133 17.26 18.94 28.93
CA ASP A 133 15.93 19.23 28.38
C ASP A 133 15.64 18.40 27.13
N VAL A 134 16.65 18.23 26.26
CA VAL A 134 16.55 17.40 25.05
C VAL A 134 16.37 15.92 25.43
N ARG A 135 17.09 15.44 26.45
CA ARG A 135 16.96 14.06 26.94
C ARG A 135 15.55 13.78 27.47
N ILE A 136 15.01 14.64 28.33
CA ILE A 136 13.64 14.51 28.85
C ILE A 136 12.62 14.54 27.71
N PHE A 137 12.81 15.46 26.75
CA PHE A 137 11.94 15.58 25.59
C PHE A 137 11.88 14.27 24.81
N ILE A 138 13.03 13.69 24.46
CA ILE A 138 13.09 12.44 23.69
C ILE A 138 12.54 11.26 24.50
N SER A 139 12.90 11.11 25.78
CA SER A 139 12.34 10.04 26.62
C SER A 139 10.82 10.15 26.73
N SER A 140 10.28 11.35 26.86
CA SER A 140 8.83 11.58 26.91
C SER A 140 8.16 11.29 25.57
N ALA A 141 8.76 11.69 24.45
CA ALA A 141 8.26 11.42 23.10
C ALA A 141 8.26 9.92 22.77
N LEU A 142 9.29 9.18 23.21
CA LEU A 142 9.35 7.73 23.08
C LEU A 142 8.20 7.03 23.82
N VAL A 143 7.79 7.52 24.99
CA VAL A 143 6.64 6.94 25.70
C VAL A 143 5.30 7.39 25.09
N ALA A 144 5.24 8.61 24.55
CA ALA A 144 4.04 9.14 23.91
C ALA A 144 3.65 8.34 22.66
N THR A 145 4.65 7.86 21.90
CA THR A 145 4.42 6.96 20.75
C THR A 145 3.81 5.64 21.20
N ASP A 146 4.39 5.00 22.23
CA ASP A 146 3.89 3.71 22.77
C ASP A 146 2.47 3.77 23.35
N SER A 147 1.97 4.97 23.68
CA SER A 147 0.65 5.19 24.31
C SER A 147 -0.44 5.66 23.33
N GLN A 148 -0.32 5.33 22.04
CA GLN A 148 -1.26 5.66 20.96
C GLN A 148 -1.45 7.18 20.71
N LYS A 149 -0.51 8.03 21.17
CA LYS A 149 -0.52 9.48 20.92
C LYS A 149 0.46 9.92 19.83
N ALA A 150 0.92 8.98 19.00
CA ALA A 150 1.91 9.25 17.96
C ALA A 150 1.44 10.31 16.94
N GLY A 151 0.16 10.30 16.55
CA GLY A 151 -0.38 11.29 15.62
C GLY A 151 -0.26 12.74 16.11
N GLU A 152 -0.53 12.98 17.40
CA GLU A 152 -0.39 14.31 18.02
C GLU A 152 1.07 14.76 18.11
N LEU A 153 1.98 13.82 18.42
CA LEU A 153 3.41 14.10 18.43
C LEU A 153 3.92 14.49 17.04
N VAL A 154 3.52 13.76 15.99
CA VAL A 154 3.92 14.03 14.61
C VAL A 154 3.40 15.37 14.12
N THR A 155 2.17 15.76 14.48
CA THR A 155 1.64 17.09 14.12
C THR A 155 2.43 18.21 14.78
N GLU A 156 2.77 18.09 16.07
CA GLU A 156 3.51 19.13 16.79
C GLU A 156 4.99 19.20 16.37
N LEU A 157 5.60 18.06 16.05
CA LEU A 157 6.98 18.00 15.54
C LEU A 157 7.12 18.53 14.10
N GLY A 158 6.11 18.33 13.26
CA GLY A 158 6.13 18.78 11.87
C GLY A 158 5.69 20.22 11.66
N ASN A 159 5.15 20.88 12.68
CA ASN A 159 4.88 22.32 12.66
C ASN A 159 6.20 23.12 12.64
N ASP A 160 6.16 24.40 12.23
CA ASP A 160 7.36 25.24 12.10
C ASP A 160 8.21 25.30 13.38
N ASN A 161 7.55 25.43 14.55
CA ASN A 161 8.20 25.41 15.86
C ASN A 161 8.88 24.05 16.14
N GLY A 162 8.25 22.93 15.76
CA GLY A 162 8.82 21.60 15.93
C GLY A 162 10.02 21.37 15.02
N LEU A 163 9.95 21.80 13.76
CA LEU A 163 11.04 21.72 12.80
C LEU A 163 12.25 22.57 13.21
N GLU A 164 12.02 23.75 13.78
CA GLU A 164 13.10 24.57 14.35
C GLU A 164 13.80 23.85 15.51
N ARG A 165 13.04 23.21 16.41
CA ARG A 165 13.58 22.42 17.52
C ARG A 165 14.39 21.21 17.05
N LEU A 166 13.93 20.52 16.02
CA LEU A 166 14.70 19.42 15.41
C LEU A 166 16.01 19.94 14.82
N ARG A 167 15.99 21.13 14.19
CA ARG A 167 17.20 21.80 13.67
C ARG A 167 18.18 22.15 14.78
N GLU A 168 17.72 22.60 15.96
CA GLU A 168 18.57 22.84 17.12
C GLU A 168 19.29 21.56 17.59
N ILE A 169 18.59 20.43 17.65
CA ILE A 169 19.19 19.12 18.00
C ILE A 169 20.28 18.74 16.97
N MET A 170 19.98 18.86 15.68
CA MET A 170 20.92 18.50 14.61
C MET A 170 22.15 19.43 14.56
N ASN A 171 21.98 20.71 14.89
CA ASN A 171 23.06 21.69 14.88
C ASN A 171 23.95 21.63 16.12
N SER A 172 23.44 21.09 17.25
CA SER A 172 24.20 20.96 18.49
C SER A 172 25.48 20.10 18.33
N PRO A 173 26.56 20.40 19.07
CA PRO A 173 27.75 19.56 19.08
C PRO A 173 27.48 18.25 19.83
N MET A 174 28.03 17.14 19.36
CA MET A 174 27.85 15.82 19.98
C MET A 174 29.18 15.18 20.40
N SER A 175 29.14 14.32 21.42
CA SER A 175 30.30 13.58 21.92
C SER A 175 29.89 12.24 22.52
N CYS A 176 30.75 11.22 22.37
CA CYS A 176 30.61 9.94 23.06
C CYS A 176 30.93 10.02 24.56
N ASP A 177 31.64 11.05 25.00
CA ASP A 177 31.99 11.31 26.40
C ASP A 177 31.49 12.71 26.78
N ALA A 178 30.21 12.97 26.53
CA ALA A 178 29.56 14.24 26.86
C ALA A 178 29.25 14.34 28.36
N GLY A 179 29.03 13.21 29.02
CA GLY A 179 28.57 13.17 30.40
C GLY A 179 27.28 13.96 30.60
N LEU A 180 27.28 14.86 31.59
CA LEU A 180 26.19 15.77 31.92
C LEU A 180 26.47 17.21 31.47
N ASP A 181 27.38 17.41 30.51
CA ASP A 181 27.70 18.74 29.96
C ASP A 181 26.50 19.34 29.23
N ASP A 182 26.02 20.50 29.68
CA ASP A 182 24.86 21.17 29.08
C ASP A 182 25.10 21.65 27.64
N ARG A 183 26.36 21.81 27.22
CA ARG A 183 26.72 22.36 25.91
C ARG A 183 26.88 21.32 24.81
N LYS A 184 26.95 20.03 25.16
CA LYS A 184 27.19 18.93 24.21
C LYS A 184 26.15 17.83 24.39
N LEU A 185 25.64 17.29 23.28
CA LEU A 185 24.71 16.17 23.32
C LEU A 185 25.46 14.84 23.42
N SER A 186 25.03 13.98 24.35
CA SER A 186 25.51 12.60 24.43
C SER A 186 25.05 11.79 23.22
N PHE A 187 25.98 11.17 22.52
CA PHE A 187 25.66 10.34 21.37
C PHE A 187 24.84 9.10 21.78
N GLN A 188 25.21 8.45 22.87
CA GLN A 188 24.60 7.20 23.35
C GLN A 188 23.25 7.42 24.03
N TYR A 189 23.11 8.48 24.84
CA TYR A 189 21.95 8.67 25.71
C TYR A 189 20.94 9.70 25.19
N VAL A 190 21.26 10.45 24.14
CA VAL A 190 20.37 11.46 23.54
C VAL A 190 20.20 11.22 22.04
N ILE A 191 21.29 11.18 21.28
CA ILE A 191 21.19 11.06 19.80
C ILE A 191 20.67 9.69 19.37
N LEU A 192 21.17 8.59 19.93
CA LEU A 192 20.65 7.26 19.59
C LEU A 192 19.14 7.12 19.90
N PRO A 193 18.62 7.50 21.08
CA PRO A 193 17.18 7.56 21.32
C PRO A 193 16.41 8.43 20.35
N PHE A 194 16.98 9.56 19.92
CA PHE A 194 16.38 10.45 18.92
C PHE A 194 16.27 9.77 17.55
N LEU A 195 17.34 9.12 17.07
CA LEU A 195 17.30 8.34 15.83
C LEU A 195 16.29 7.18 15.94
N GLY A 196 16.27 6.50 17.08
CA GLY A 196 15.29 5.45 17.38
C GLY A 196 13.85 5.94 17.31
N LEU A 197 13.55 7.11 17.87
CA LEU A 197 12.23 7.75 17.79
C LEU A 197 11.77 7.92 16.34
N LEU A 198 12.62 8.45 15.46
CA LEU A 198 12.29 8.69 14.04
C LEU A 198 12.01 7.40 13.27
N THR A 199 12.56 6.28 13.72
CA THR A 199 12.40 4.94 13.12
C THR A 199 11.32 4.08 13.78
N LYS A 200 10.51 4.63 14.71
CA LYS A 200 9.36 3.92 15.28
C LYS A 200 8.26 3.72 14.24
N THR A 201 7.61 2.56 14.25
CA THR A 201 6.57 2.23 13.25
C THR A 201 5.39 3.18 13.29
N ASP A 202 5.02 3.69 14.47
CA ASP A 202 3.95 4.67 14.61
C ASP A 202 4.25 6.02 13.94
N ILE A 203 5.53 6.38 13.81
CA ILE A 203 5.96 7.60 13.10
C ILE A 203 6.10 7.33 11.60
N THR A 204 6.78 6.25 11.21
CA THR A 204 7.00 5.94 9.80
C THR A 204 5.72 5.54 9.07
N LYS A 205 4.78 4.83 9.71
CA LYS A 205 3.50 4.46 9.08
C LYS A 205 2.43 5.55 9.16
N CYS A 206 2.75 6.72 9.74
CA CYS A 206 1.81 7.82 9.84
C CYS A 206 1.57 8.48 8.45
N ILE A 207 0.30 8.65 8.06
CA ILE A 207 -0.12 9.16 6.74
C ILE A 207 -0.17 10.71 6.71
N LEU A 208 0.27 11.37 7.78
CA LEU A 208 0.22 12.82 7.88
C LEU A 208 1.32 13.50 7.04
N LYS A 209 0.98 14.59 6.34
CA LYS A 209 1.92 15.41 5.55
C LYS A 209 3.16 15.90 6.34
N TYR A 210 3.01 15.99 7.65
CA TYR A 210 4.06 16.42 8.58
C TYR A 210 5.25 15.45 8.66
N VAL A 211 5.04 14.16 8.37
CA VAL A 211 6.12 13.17 8.38
C VAL A 211 7.16 13.49 7.31
N ASP A 212 6.70 13.76 6.09
CA ASP A 212 7.60 14.06 4.97
C ASP A 212 8.39 15.35 5.24
N ALA A 213 7.80 16.35 5.91
CA ALA A 213 8.51 17.56 6.33
C ALA A 213 9.68 17.26 7.29
N ILE A 214 9.48 16.35 8.25
CA ILE A 214 10.51 15.92 9.21
C ILE A 214 11.66 15.20 8.48
N PHE A 215 11.35 14.24 7.62
CA PHE A 215 12.38 13.49 6.88
C PHE A 215 13.11 14.36 5.84
N MET A 216 12.43 15.30 5.19
CA MET A 216 13.05 16.29 4.31
C MET A 216 14.01 17.22 5.06
N LEU A 217 13.68 17.62 6.30
CA LEU A 217 14.58 18.42 7.13
C LEU A 217 15.86 17.64 7.46
N ILE A 218 15.73 16.36 7.77
CA ILE A 218 16.87 15.47 8.04
C ILE A 218 17.74 15.33 6.79
N TYR A 219 17.13 15.07 5.63
CA TYR A 219 17.83 14.94 4.36
C TYR A 219 18.59 16.21 3.96
N LYS A 220 18.00 17.40 4.18
CA LYS A 220 18.70 18.68 3.95
C LYS A 220 19.94 18.88 4.83
N ASN A 221 20.03 18.21 5.97
CA ASN A 221 21.17 18.26 6.89
C ASN A 221 22.01 16.98 6.87
N LEU A 222 21.92 16.17 5.80
CA LEU A 222 22.58 14.86 5.73
C LEU A 222 24.11 14.97 5.92
N ASP A 223 24.78 15.89 5.23
CA ASP A 223 26.24 16.05 5.39
C ASP A 223 26.63 16.62 6.77
N SER A 224 25.95 17.69 7.21
CA SER A 224 26.31 18.41 8.44
C SER A 224 25.99 17.63 9.72
N PHE A 225 24.90 16.86 9.73
CA PHE A 225 24.44 16.09 10.89
C PHE A 225 24.85 14.61 10.80
N PHE A 226 24.51 13.90 9.72
CA PHE A 226 24.81 12.46 9.63
C PHE A 226 26.27 12.19 9.34
N HIS A 227 26.77 12.65 8.21
CA HIS A 227 28.12 12.33 7.75
C HIS A 227 29.19 12.88 8.71
N LYS A 228 29.18 14.19 8.98
CA LYS A 228 30.23 14.85 9.78
C LYS A 228 30.16 14.57 11.29
N LYS A 229 28.96 14.29 11.83
CA LYS A 229 28.77 14.11 13.28
C LYS A 229 28.40 12.68 13.67
N VAL A 230 27.25 12.16 13.23
CA VAL A 230 26.75 10.82 13.63
C VAL A 230 27.75 9.72 13.24
N MET A 231 28.21 9.70 11.99
CA MET A 231 29.14 8.66 11.52
C MET A 231 30.51 8.74 12.19
N LYS A 232 31.01 9.95 12.46
CA LYS A 232 32.26 10.16 13.21
C LYS A 232 32.17 9.66 14.67
N MET A 233 31.03 9.87 15.32
CA MET A 233 30.81 9.34 16.67
C MET A 233 30.69 7.81 16.66
N LEU A 234 30.01 7.25 15.65
CA LEU A 234 29.93 5.80 15.46
C LEU A 234 31.32 5.18 15.25
N GLU A 235 32.16 5.77 14.39
CA GLU A 235 33.56 5.32 14.21
C GLU A 235 34.32 5.33 15.53
N THR A 236 34.18 6.41 16.32
CA THR A 236 34.85 6.51 17.63
C THR A 236 34.44 5.37 18.56
N LEU A 237 33.15 4.99 18.59
CA LEU A 237 32.66 3.86 19.38
C LEU A 237 33.19 2.51 18.88
N VAL A 238 33.23 2.32 17.55
CA VAL A 238 33.74 1.10 16.92
C VAL A 238 35.24 0.94 17.17
N SER A 239 36.04 2.01 17.02
CA SER A 239 37.48 1.95 17.26
C SER A 239 37.84 1.64 18.71
N ARG A 240 37.03 2.12 19.68
CA ARG A 240 37.26 1.84 21.11
C ARG A 240 36.59 0.55 21.60
N ASN A 241 35.72 -0.08 20.80
CA ASN A 241 34.91 -1.27 21.16
C ASN A 241 34.23 -1.16 22.54
N TYR A 242 33.80 0.05 22.91
CA TYR A 242 33.28 0.35 24.24
C TYR A 242 32.21 1.44 24.17
N ILE A 243 31.04 1.18 24.75
CA ILE A 243 29.85 2.04 24.61
C ILE A 243 29.76 3.06 25.75
N VAL A 244 30.26 2.72 26.94
CA VAL A 244 30.05 3.51 28.16
C VAL A 244 30.71 4.89 28.03
N ASP A 245 30.06 5.91 28.58
CA ASP A 245 30.59 7.27 28.69
C ASP A 245 31.63 7.32 29.82
N ASN A 246 32.84 7.78 29.51
CA ASN A 246 33.94 7.82 30.47
C ASN A 246 33.80 8.93 31.54
N LYS A 247 32.94 9.93 31.32
CA LYS A 247 32.75 11.06 32.24
C LYS A 247 31.64 10.83 33.25
N VAL A 248 30.67 9.96 32.97
CA VAL A 248 29.49 9.76 33.81
C VAL A 248 29.13 8.29 33.92
N ASN A 249 29.03 7.81 35.17
CA ASN A 249 28.48 6.50 35.45
C ASN A 249 26.94 6.53 35.33
N VAL A 250 26.37 5.45 34.82
CA VAL A 250 24.94 5.15 34.76
C VAL A 250 24.19 5.46 36.06
N ASP A 251 24.78 5.20 37.24
CA ASP A 251 24.12 5.53 38.52
C ASP A 251 23.89 7.03 38.70
N ARG A 252 24.88 7.86 38.33
CA ARG A 252 24.74 9.32 38.36
C ARG A 252 23.74 9.80 37.31
N LEU A 253 23.74 9.17 36.13
CA LEU A 253 22.76 9.46 35.07
C LEU A 253 21.32 9.23 35.54
N PHE A 254 21.04 8.14 36.25
CA PHE A 254 19.69 7.84 36.78
C PHE A 254 19.27 8.71 37.97
N ILE A 255 20.22 9.30 38.70
CA ILE A 255 19.92 10.26 39.76
C ILE A 255 19.35 11.55 39.15
N GLU A 256 19.97 12.05 38.08
CA GLU A 256 19.49 13.24 37.40
C GLU A 256 18.28 12.96 36.50
N GLU A 257 18.32 11.87 35.74
CA GLU A 257 17.26 11.50 34.78
C GLU A 257 16.83 10.03 34.92
N PRO A 258 15.79 9.77 35.73
CA PRO A 258 15.20 8.46 35.98
C PRO A 258 14.83 7.63 34.74
N TYR A 259 14.48 8.31 33.65
CA TYR A 259 13.90 7.73 32.43
C TYR A 259 14.86 7.77 31.24
N SER A 260 16.17 7.69 31.50
CA SER A 260 17.17 7.62 30.43
C SER A 260 17.24 6.22 29.83
N PHE A 261 17.29 6.13 28.50
CA PHE A 261 17.57 4.88 27.79
C PHE A 261 19.08 4.59 27.81
N ILE A 262 19.44 3.33 28.06
CA ILE A 262 20.84 2.88 28.04
C ILE A 262 20.98 1.87 26.90
N PRO A 263 21.82 2.13 25.90
CA PRO A 263 22.06 1.18 24.83
C PRO A 263 22.71 -0.10 25.37
N PRO A 264 22.10 -1.27 25.17
CA PRO A 264 22.64 -2.54 25.67
C PRO A 264 23.76 -3.12 24.80
N SER A 265 23.85 -2.74 23.51
CA SER A 265 24.89 -3.20 22.59
C SER A 265 25.21 -2.16 21.53
N LEU A 266 26.43 -2.22 20.97
CA LEU A 266 26.87 -1.34 19.87
C LEU A 266 26.13 -1.68 18.58
N GLY A 267 25.70 -2.94 18.41
CA GLY A 267 24.94 -3.38 17.24
C GLY A 267 23.67 -2.55 16.98
N ILE A 268 22.97 -2.12 18.03
CA ILE A 268 21.72 -1.33 17.90
C ILE A 268 21.95 -0.03 17.13
N PHE A 269 23.12 0.60 17.26
CA PHE A 269 23.44 1.82 16.53
C PHE A 269 23.41 1.57 15.03
N PHE A 270 24.03 0.48 14.56
CA PHE A 270 24.01 0.11 13.14
C PHE A 270 22.60 -0.14 12.64
N LEU A 271 21.80 -0.93 13.38
CA LEU A 271 20.46 -1.29 12.96
C LEU A 271 19.54 -0.07 12.86
N ILE A 272 19.58 0.84 13.83
CA ILE A 272 18.77 2.08 13.79
C ILE A 272 19.21 2.99 12.64
N ILE A 273 20.53 3.13 12.42
CA ILE A 273 21.05 3.96 11.33
C ILE A 273 20.64 3.38 9.97
N VAL A 274 20.81 2.07 9.74
CA VAL A 274 20.38 1.42 8.49
C VAL A 274 18.89 1.65 8.26
N ARG A 275 18.02 1.40 9.25
CA ARG A 275 16.58 1.62 9.14
C ARG A 275 16.21 3.05 8.79
N LEU A 276 16.90 4.02 9.39
CA LEU A 276 16.66 5.42 9.12
C LEU A 276 17.06 5.82 7.70
N LEU A 277 18.21 5.34 7.22
CA LEU A 277 18.66 5.58 5.85
C LEU A 277 17.75 4.90 4.82
N THR A 278 17.31 3.66 5.09
CA THR A 278 16.30 2.98 4.26
C THR A 278 14.99 3.77 4.18
N GLU A 279 14.53 4.33 5.30
CA GLU A 279 13.31 5.15 5.34
C GLU A 279 13.47 6.47 4.56
N LEU A 280 14.65 7.10 4.63
CA LEU A 280 14.97 8.28 3.81
C LEU A 280 14.91 7.96 2.30
N LEU A 281 15.52 6.85 1.87
CA LEU A 281 15.50 6.39 0.48
C LEU A 281 14.10 6.00 0.00
N ARG A 282 13.26 5.51 0.92
CA ARG A 282 11.89 5.14 0.60
C ARG A 282 11.03 6.37 0.30
N ARG A 283 11.26 7.48 1.00
CA ARG A 283 10.45 8.71 0.91
C ARG A 283 10.96 9.72 -0.10
N ILE A 284 12.28 9.83 -0.23
CA ILE A 284 12.93 10.89 -1.00
C ILE A 284 13.60 10.25 -2.21
N LYS A 285 13.08 10.54 -3.40
CA LYS A 285 13.61 9.99 -4.65
C LYS A 285 15.02 10.50 -4.91
N GLU A 286 15.32 11.76 -4.62
CA GLU A 286 16.65 12.36 -4.82
C GLU A 286 17.71 11.83 -3.84
N ALA A 287 17.36 10.97 -2.88
CA ALA A 287 18.31 10.44 -1.92
C ALA A 287 19.23 9.36 -2.51
N SER A 288 18.76 8.61 -3.50
CA SER A 288 19.53 7.59 -4.21
C SER A 288 20.68 8.18 -5.01
N THR A 289 20.51 9.35 -5.63
CA THR A 289 21.50 10.01 -6.50
C THR A 289 22.47 10.92 -5.76
N ASN A 290 22.25 11.13 -4.46
CA ASN A 290 23.05 12.05 -3.66
C ASN A 290 24.42 11.44 -3.29
N GLU A 291 25.52 12.10 -3.69
CA GLU A 291 26.89 11.66 -3.41
C GLU A 291 27.18 11.51 -1.90
N THR A 292 26.66 12.43 -1.07
CA THR A 292 26.87 12.35 0.39
C THR A 292 26.19 11.14 1.01
N MET A 293 25.06 10.71 0.45
CA MET A 293 24.36 9.51 0.88
C MET A 293 25.18 8.26 0.53
N HIS A 294 25.74 8.19 -0.67
CA HIS A 294 26.64 7.10 -1.09
C HIS A 294 27.84 6.97 -0.16
N ASN A 295 28.47 8.10 0.17
CA ASN A 295 29.60 8.14 1.09
C ASN A 295 29.23 7.61 2.48
N ILE A 296 28.05 7.98 3.01
CA ILE A 296 27.55 7.47 4.29
C ILE A 296 27.35 5.95 4.25
N VAL A 297 26.75 5.44 3.17
CA VAL A 297 26.45 4.00 3.03
C VAL A 297 27.72 3.16 2.93
N HIS A 298 28.66 3.56 2.07
CA HIS A 298 29.96 2.90 1.97
C HIS A 298 30.70 2.93 3.32
N TYR A 299 30.71 4.08 3.98
CA TYR A 299 31.37 4.20 5.27
C TYR A 299 30.69 3.36 6.36
N LEU A 300 29.37 3.22 6.32
CA LEU A 300 28.62 2.34 7.22
C LEU A 300 28.92 0.86 6.97
N GLN A 301 29.07 0.43 5.72
CA GLN A 301 29.50 -0.93 5.36
C GLN A 301 30.89 -1.23 5.93
N ASP A 302 31.84 -0.32 5.75
CA ASP A 302 33.21 -0.45 6.27
C ASP A 302 33.23 -0.56 7.79
N LEU A 303 32.47 0.30 8.49
CA LEU A 303 32.34 0.25 9.95
C LEU A 303 31.68 -1.05 10.42
N THR A 304 30.67 -1.54 9.69
CA THR A 304 30.00 -2.82 9.99
C THR A 304 30.98 -3.99 9.87
N ALA A 305 31.81 -4.01 8.81
CA ALA A 305 32.84 -5.03 8.61
C ALA A 305 33.91 -4.97 9.71
N LYS A 306 34.37 -3.76 10.09
CA LYS A 306 35.31 -3.55 11.21
C LYS A 306 34.72 -4.08 12.52
N TYR A 307 33.46 -3.78 12.80
CA TYR A 307 32.77 -4.25 14.01
C TYR A 307 32.64 -5.78 14.03
N LYS A 308 32.23 -6.42 12.93
CA LYS A 308 32.18 -7.90 12.84
C LYS A 308 33.51 -8.55 13.18
N ARG A 309 34.63 -8.04 12.63
CA ARG A 309 36.00 -8.51 12.92
C ARG A 309 36.40 -8.29 14.38
N SER A 310 35.97 -7.19 14.99
CA SER A 310 36.32 -6.88 16.39
C SER A 310 35.73 -7.89 17.38
N LEU A 311 34.52 -8.39 17.10
CA LEU A 311 33.80 -9.33 17.94
C LEU A 311 34.35 -10.77 17.85
N GLU A 312 35.22 -11.09 16.88
CA GLU A 312 35.88 -12.40 16.79
C GLU A 312 37.04 -12.55 17.78
N ARG A 313 37.48 -11.45 18.42
CA ARG A 313 38.51 -11.46 19.46
C ARG A 313 37.88 -11.68 20.84
N PRO A 314 38.51 -12.47 21.74
CA PRO A 314 37.99 -12.65 23.08
C PRO A 314 38.05 -11.32 23.84
N LEU A 315 36.88 -10.71 24.06
CA LEU A 315 36.69 -9.46 24.79
C LEU A 315 35.99 -9.76 26.12
N ILE A 316 36.47 -9.18 27.21
CA ILE A 316 35.77 -9.17 28.50
C ILE A 316 34.76 -8.03 28.42
N SER A 317 33.52 -8.30 28.03
CA SER A 317 32.46 -7.29 27.91
C SER A 317 31.11 -7.86 28.36
N ARG A 318 30.23 -7.00 28.91
CA ARG A 318 28.85 -7.33 29.27
C ARG A 318 27.88 -7.04 28.10
N ASP A 319 28.28 -7.38 26.88
CA ASP A 319 27.45 -7.14 25.68
C ASP A 319 26.65 -8.42 25.38
N PRO A 320 25.31 -8.35 25.27
CA PRO A 320 24.47 -9.49 24.92
C PRO A 320 24.88 -10.20 23.62
N LEU A 321 25.50 -9.48 22.67
CA LEU A 321 25.99 -10.02 21.40
C LEU A 321 27.36 -10.70 21.51
N ILE A 322 28.10 -10.47 22.59
CA ILE A 322 29.39 -11.13 22.86
C ILE A 322 29.16 -12.43 23.63
N ASP A 323 28.20 -12.44 24.56
CA ASP A 323 27.95 -13.57 25.46
C ASP A 323 27.18 -14.74 24.80
N ASN A 324 26.41 -14.50 23.73
CA ASN A 324 25.59 -15.52 23.06
C ASN A 324 25.82 -15.58 21.54
N LEU A 325 26.48 -16.65 21.08
CA LEU A 325 26.83 -16.86 19.67
C LEU A 325 25.61 -16.95 18.74
N GLU A 326 24.51 -17.56 19.20
CA GLU A 326 23.31 -17.75 18.40
C GLU A 326 22.52 -16.45 18.22
N ILE A 327 22.40 -15.64 19.29
CA ILE A 327 21.83 -14.29 19.21
C ILE A 327 22.68 -13.41 18.29
N ARG A 328 24.01 -13.53 18.35
CA ARG A 328 24.93 -12.79 17.47
C ARG A 328 24.71 -13.14 16.00
N LYS A 329 24.64 -14.42 15.65
CA LYS A 329 24.37 -14.85 14.26
C LYS A 329 23.02 -14.33 13.77
N TYR A 330 21.98 -14.44 14.60
CA TYR A 330 20.64 -13.94 14.28
C TYR A 330 20.62 -12.42 14.07
N PHE A 331 21.27 -11.66 14.95
CA PHE A 331 21.40 -10.21 14.84
C PHE A 331 22.06 -9.79 13.52
N PHE A 332 23.21 -10.39 13.19
CA PHE A 332 23.92 -10.03 11.95
C PHE A 332 23.16 -10.48 10.70
N ALA A 333 22.43 -11.59 10.74
CA ALA A 333 21.57 -11.98 9.63
C ALA A 333 20.47 -10.93 9.35
N ILE A 334 19.89 -10.32 10.39
CA ILE A 334 18.91 -9.25 10.25
C ILE A 334 19.58 -7.97 9.72
N LEU A 335 20.70 -7.57 10.32
CA LEU A 335 21.43 -6.37 9.91
C LEU A 335 21.88 -6.45 8.45
N ASP A 336 22.42 -7.60 8.03
CA ASP A 336 22.87 -7.81 6.65
C ASP A 336 21.69 -7.78 5.67
N ASN A 337 20.56 -8.36 6.03
CA ASN A 337 19.34 -8.27 5.22
C ASN A 337 18.84 -6.83 5.07
N GLU A 338 18.81 -6.03 6.14
CA GLU A 338 18.40 -4.62 6.05
C GLU A 338 19.41 -3.76 5.27
N MET A 339 20.70 -4.03 5.44
CA MET A 339 21.77 -3.39 4.67
C MET A 339 21.63 -3.70 3.18
N ASN A 340 21.37 -4.95 2.81
CA ASN A 340 21.18 -5.36 1.41
C ASN A 340 19.96 -4.69 0.78
N ILE A 341 18.83 -4.63 1.50
CA ILE A 341 17.63 -3.88 1.03
C ILE A 341 18.00 -2.42 0.74
N MET A 342 18.73 -1.78 1.66
CA MET A 342 19.18 -0.41 1.48
C MET A 342 20.08 -0.25 0.24
N ILE A 343 21.07 -1.13 0.05
CA ILE A 343 21.99 -1.10 -1.11
C ILE A 343 21.24 -1.33 -2.42
N GLU A 344 20.32 -2.30 -2.46
CA GLU A 344 19.49 -2.54 -3.63
C GLU A 344 18.68 -1.31 -4.02
N MET A 345 18.15 -0.56 -3.04
CA MET A 345 17.43 0.69 -3.31
C MET A 345 18.31 1.76 -3.96
N PHE A 346 19.64 1.78 -3.71
CA PHE A 346 20.58 2.62 -4.46
C PHE A 346 20.78 2.11 -5.90
N ASN A 347 21.02 0.82 -6.05
CA ASN A 347 21.39 0.24 -7.35
C ASN A 347 20.22 0.17 -8.33
N THR A 348 18.97 0.08 -7.84
CA THR A 348 17.78 -0.04 -8.70
C THR A 348 17.54 1.23 -9.53
N GLU A 349 18.00 2.40 -9.08
CA GLU A 349 17.81 3.66 -9.81
C GLU A 349 18.91 3.93 -10.86
N HIS A 350 20.09 3.31 -10.74
CA HIS A 350 21.10 3.35 -11.80
C HIS A 350 20.66 2.61 -13.07
N ILE A 351 19.80 1.60 -12.96
CA ILE A 351 19.23 0.89 -14.13
C ILE A 351 18.16 1.75 -14.83
N SER A 352 17.46 2.62 -14.08
CA SER A 352 16.53 3.58 -14.67
C SER A 352 17.21 4.86 -15.19
N GLU A 353 18.37 5.25 -14.67
CA GLU A 353 19.05 6.48 -15.12
C GLU A 353 19.95 6.26 -16.34
N THR A 354 20.53 5.08 -16.54
CA THR A 354 21.22 4.77 -17.81
C THR A 354 20.24 4.62 -18.99
N SER A 355 18.94 4.55 -18.73
CA SER A 355 17.86 4.58 -19.73
C SER A 355 17.08 5.91 -19.78
N ASN A 356 17.40 6.87 -18.91
CA ASN A 356 16.82 8.23 -18.92
C ASN A 356 17.76 9.27 -19.54
N VAL A 357 18.60 8.88 -20.49
CA VAL A 357 18.98 9.84 -21.54
C VAL A 357 17.73 9.97 -22.41
N PRO A 358 17.15 11.17 -22.60
CA PRO A 358 16.19 11.34 -23.68
C PRO A 358 16.95 11.00 -24.95
N ASP A 359 16.72 9.81 -25.47
CA ASP A 359 17.27 9.40 -26.74
C ASP A 359 16.55 10.24 -27.81
N GLU A 360 17.02 11.48 -28.00
CA GLU A 360 16.72 12.29 -29.18
C GLU A 360 17.27 11.63 -30.47
N SER A 361 17.72 10.37 -30.39
CA SER A 361 18.12 9.53 -31.51
C SER A 361 17.49 8.13 -31.55
N SER A 362 16.39 7.86 -30.83
CA SER A 362 15.57 6.68 -31.16
C SER A 362 14.81 6.99 -32.45
N ASN A 363 15.18 6.35 -33.57
CA ASN A 363 14.46 6.47 -34.83
C ASN A 363 12.94 6.35 -34.59
N ASP A 364 12.17 7.37 -34.94
CA ASP A 364 10.69 7.37 -34.83
C ASP A 364 10.03 6.24 -35.64
N ASP A 365 10.80 5.53 -36.48
CA ASP A 365 10.34 4.44 -37.34
C ASP A 365 10.06 3.10 -36.60
N GLU A 366 10.44 2.93 -35.31
CA GLU A 366 10.22 1.67 -34.57
C GLU A 366 9.04 1.67 -33.58
N LYS A 367 8.42 2.82 -33.28
CA LYS A 367 7.28 2.88 -32.33
C LYS A 367 5.97 2.54 -33.04
N ARG A 368 5.19 1.61 -32.49
CA ARG A 368 3.94 1.15 -33.11
C ARG A 368 2.79 2.15 -33.01
N HIS A 369 2.80 2.97 -31.97
CA HIS A 369 1.85 4.05 -31.69
C HIS A 369 2.43 5.01 -30.64
N ASP A 370 1.85 6.20 -30.48
CA ASP A 370 2.20 7.23 -29.49
C ASP A 370 2.35 6.74 -28.03
N ASN A 371 1.63 5.68 -27.65
CA ASN A 371 1.64 5.10 -26.30
C ASN A 371 2.52 3.83 -26.16
N ASP A 372 3.39 3.53 -27.13
CA ASP A 372 4.25 2.35 -27.15
C ASP A 372 5.63 2.63 -26.53
N PHE A 373 5.66 2.74 -25.19
CA PHE A 373 6.90 2.98 -24.44
C PHE A 373 7.54 1.70 -23.91
N GLU A 374 8.87 1.68 -23.82
CA GLU A 374 9.63 0.59 -23.20
C GLU A 374 9.35 0.51 -21.68
N ASN A 375 9.38 1.64 -20.98
CA ASN A 375 9.14 1.70 -19.54
C ASN A 375 7.63 1.83 -19.23
N ILE A 376 7.09 0.88 -18.46
CA ILE A 376 5.67 0.87 -18.05
C ILE A 376 5.21 2.13 -17.32
N SER A 377 6.13 2.86 -16.67
CA SER A 377 5.83 4.09 -15.94
C SER A 377 5.37 5.22 -16.87
N ASN A 378 5.77 5.17 -18.14
CA ASN A 378 5.46 6.18 -19.15
C ASN A 378 4.19 5.82 -19.94
N ILE A 379 3.73 4.57 -19.88
CA ILE A 379 2.56 4.10 -20.61
C ILE A 379 1.28 4.66 -19.98
N SER A 380 0.43 5.31 -20.77
CA SER A 380 -0.90 5.72 -20.31
C SER A 380 -1.82 4.52 -20.14
N ILE A 381 -2.50 4.44 -18.99
CA ILE A 381 -3.52 3.41 -18.72
C ILE A 381 -4.74 3.59 -19.63
N ILE A 382 -5.17 4.84 -19.85
CA ILE A 382 -6.23 5.16 -20.82
C ILE A 382 -5.61 5.05 -22.22
N PRO A 383 -6.23 4.31 -23.15
CA PRO A 383 -5.69 4.17 -24.49
C PRO A 383 -5.74 5.49 -25.26
N THR A 384 -4.86 5.61 -26.25
CA THR A 384 -4.85 6.70 -27.22
C THR A 384 -5.61 6.30 -28.48
N GLU A 385 -5.88 7.27 -29.34
CA GLU A 385 -6.51 7.03 -30.64
C GLU A 385 -5.61 6.16 -31.54
N GLU A 386 -4.33 6.51 -31.66
CA GLU A 386 -3.37 5.77 -32.49
C GLU A 386 -3.19 4.33 -32.00
N GLU A 387 -3.20 4.08 -30.69
CA GLU A 387 -3.10 2.73 -30.12
C GLU A 387 -4.29 1.83 -30.48
N ILE A 388 -5.50 2.40 -30.56
CA ILE A 388 -6.72 1.65 -30.87
C ILE A 388 -6.84 1.38 -32.36
N LEU A 389 -6.33 2.30 -33.19
CA LEU A 389 -6.32 2.17 -34.64
C LEU A 389 -5.10 1.40 -35.17
N CYS A 390 -4.10 1.13 -34.34
CA CYS A 390 -2.90 0.37 -34.73
C CYS A 390 -3.28 -1.04 -35.20
N GLU A 391 -2.87 -1.39 -36.43
CA GLU A 391 -3.09 -2.73 -37.01
C GLU A 391 -2.06 -3.77 -36.52
N GLN A 392 -0.95 -3.31 -35.94
CA GLN A 392 0.08 -4.21 -35.45
C GLN A 392 -0.35 -4.88 -34.13
N PRO A 393 -0.10 -6.19 -33.96
CA PRO A 393 -0.48 -6.89 -32.73
C PRO A 393 0.25 -6.32 -31.51
N PRO A 394 -0.38 -6.34 -30.31
CA PRO A 394 0.25 -5.88 -29.07
C PRO A 394 1.50 -6.70 -28.77
N ASN A 395 2.58 -6.03 -28.35
CA ASN A 395 3.78 -6.70 -27.87
C ASN A 395 3.52 -7.26 -26.46
N LEU A 396 3.12 -8.54 -26.39
CA LEU A 396 2.79 -9.21 -25.14
C LEU A 396 3.96 -10.07 -24.65
N PRO A 397 4.53 -9.75 -23.47
CA PRO A 397 5.65 -10.50 -22.93
C PRO A 397 5.21 -11.94 -22.59
N SER A 398 5.85 -12.91 -23.25
CA SER A 398 5.73 -14.33 -22.92
C SER A 398 6.63 -14.71 -21.73
N LEU A 399 6.35 -15.85 -21.09
CA LEU A 399 7.20 -16.43 -20.05
C LEU A 399 8.63 -16.72 -20.55
N PHE A 400 8.77 -17.02 -21.85
CA PHE A 400 10.03 -17.36 -22.51
C PHE A 400 10.46 -16.30 -23.54
N ASP A 401 9.99 -15.06 -23.39
CA ASP A 401 10.29 -14.02 -24.37
C ASP A 401 11.73 -13.51 -24.20
N GLU A 402 12.61 -13.94 -25.12
CA GLU A 402 13.99 -13.45 -25.25
C GLU A 402 14.05 -12.01 -25.77
N ARG A 403 12.94 -11.46 -26.30
CA ARG A 403 12.87 -10.07 -26.79
C ARG A 403 12.59 -9.07 -25.67
N HIS A 404 12.32 -9.55 -24.46
CA HIS A 404 12.09 -8.68 -23.32
C HIS A 404 13.43 -8.08 -22.86
N THR A 405 13.59 -6.77 -23.02
CA THR A 405 14.84 -6.03 -22.77
C THR A 405 15.26 -6.04 -21.29
N LEU A 406 14.30 -6.19 -20.37
CA LEU A 406 14.57 -6.22 -18.93
C LEU A 406 15.18 -7.56 -18.46
N PRO A 407 16.17 -7.51 -17.53
CA PRO A 407 16.73 -8.71 -16.94
C PRO A 407 15.69 -9.48 -16.12
N ASN A 408 15.90 -10.79 -15.98
CA ASN A 408 15.05 -11.64 -15.13
C ASN A 408 15.05 -11.11 -13.69
N GLY A 409 13.86 -10.98 -13.08
CA GLY A 409 13.71 -10.39 -11.76
C GLY A 409 12.38 -9.65 -11.58
N ALA A 410 12.27 -8.90 -10.48
CA ALA A 410 11.03 -8.23 -10.10
C ALA A 410 10.55 -7.20 -11.14
N ALA A 411 11.46 -6.49 -11.80
CA ALA A 411 11.12 -5.51 -12.84
C ALA A 411 10.42 -6.15 -14.04
N LYS A 412 10.97 -7.27 -14.56
CA LYS A 412 10.39 -8.05 -15.66
C LYS A 412 9.04 -8.67 -15.28
N LEU A 413 8.88 -9.12 -14.03
CA LEU A 413 7.58 -9.60 -13.55
C LEU A 413 6.52 -8.49 -13.56
N LEU A 414 6.87 -7.30 -13.04
CA LEU A 414 5.94 -6.16 -13.01
C LEU A 414 5.56 -5.68 -14.41
N ASP A 415 6.53 -5.58 -15.32
CA ASP A 415 6.29 -5.24 -16.73
C ASP A 415 5.31 -6.23 -17.37
N ARG A 416 5.59 -7.53 -17.23
CA ARG A 416 4.73 -8.58 -17.78
C ARG A 416 3.31 -8.52 -17.25
N GLN A 417 3.14 -8.42 -15.93
CA GLN A 417 1.82 -8.36 -15.32
C GLN A 417 1.06 -7.10 -15.74
N PHE A 418 1.75 -5.96 -15.85
CA PHE A 418 1.15 -4.72 -16.33
C PHE A 418 0.67 -4.84 -17.78
N ARG A 419 1.54 -5.27 -18.71
CA ARG A 419 1.22 -5.36 -20.14
C ARG A 419 0.10 -6.38 -20.41
N LEU A 420 0.15 -7.56 -19.77
CA LEU A 420 -0.89 -8.58 -19.92
C LEU A 420 -2.25 -8.12 -19.36
N LEU A 421 -2.26 -7.54 -18.15
CA LEU A 421 -3.51 -7.07 -17.53
C LEU A 421 -4.11 -5.88 -18.28
N ARG A 422 -3.25 -4.98 -18.79
CA ARG A 422 -3.69 -3.85 -19.61
C ARG A 422 -4.26 -4.33 -20.94
N GLU A 423 -3.65 -5.33 -21.56
CA GLU A 423 -4.19 -5.90 -22.81
C GLU A 423 -5.53 -6.63 -22.60
N ASP A 424 -5.70 -7.36 -21.48
CA ASP A 424 -6.99 -7.96 -21.12
C ASP A 424 -8.11 -6.91 -21.06
N MET A 425 -7.80 -5.71 -20.56
CA MET A 425 -8.71 -4.57 -20.56
C MET A 425 -8.88 -3.93 -21.95
N LEU A 426 -7.82 -3.80 -22.74
CA LEU A 426 -7.87 -3.07 -24.01
C LEU A 426 -8.41 -3.88 -25.18
N ASN A 427 -8.15 -5.18 -25.23
CA ASN A 427 -8.53 -6.03 -26.35
C ASN A 427 -10.02 -5.92 -26.70
N PRO A 428 -10.98 -6.02 -25.75
CA PRO A 428 -12.40 -5.87 -26.06
C PRO A 428 -12.79 -4.45 -26.50
N ILE A 429 -12.09 -3.42 -26.00
CA ILE A 429 -12.33 -2.02 -26.36
C ILE A 429 -11.86 -1.78 -27.79
N ARG A 430 -10.63 -2.21 -28.11
CA ARG A 430 -10.00 -2.09 -29.43
C ARG A 430 -10.84 -2.79 -30.50
N GLY A 431 -11.14 -4.07 -30.29
CA GLY A 431 -11.95 -4.86 -31.21
C GLY A 431 -13.36 -4.29 -31.37
N GLY A 432 -14.00 -3.84 -30.28
CA GLY A 432 -15.32 -3.23 -30.34
C GLY A 432 -15.35 -1.94 -31.17
N ILE A 433 -14.43 -1.01 -30.89
CA ILE A 433 -14.40 0.30 -31.55
C ILE A 433 -13.99 0.15 -33.02
N SER A 434 -12.96 -0.63 -33.34
CA SER A 434 -12.51 -0.86 -34.72
C SER A 434 -13.62 -1.47 -35.59
N ASN A 435 -14.35 -2.47 -35.07
CA ASN A 435 -15.49 -3.05 -35.78
C ASN A 435 -16.64 -2.05 -35.98
N PHE A 436 -16.90 -1.20 -34.99
CA PHE A 436 -17.92 -0.15 -35.09
C PHE A 436 -17.53 0.95 -36.10
N LEU A 437 -16.27 1.37 -36.12
CA LEU A 437 -15.74 2.32 -37.13
C LEU A 437 -15.84 1.74 -38.55
N THR A 438 -15.51 0.46 -38.72
CA THR A 438 -15.68 -0.25 -39.99
C THR A 438 -17.14 -0.29 -40.44
N LEU A 439 -18.08 -0.36 -39.51
CA LEU A 439 -19.51 -0.26 -39.81
C LEU A 439 -19.92 1.15 -40.22
N LEU A 440 -19.39 2.18 -39.55
CA LEU A 440 -19.65 3.58 -39.88
C LEU A 440 -19.12 3.94 -41.28
N SER A 441 -17.93 3.49 -41.64
CA SER A 441 -17.37 3.70 -42.99
C SER A 441 -18.21 3.01 -44.06
N LYS A 442 -18.60 1.74 -43.86
CA LYS A 442 -19.51 1.02 -44.77
C LYS A 442 -20.85 1.74 -44.95
N ASN A 443 -21.45 2.22 -43.87
CA ASN A 443 -22.69 3.00 -43.94
C ASN A 443 -22.51 4.25 -44.81
N TYR A 444 -21.44 5.01 -44.56
CA TYR A 444 -21.13 6.23 -45.29
C TYR A 444 -21.00 5.97 -46.81
N TYR A 445 -20.23 4.94 -47.21
CA TYR A 445 -20.12 4.56 -48.63
C TYR A 445 -21.44 4.07 -49.24
N PHE A 446 -22.27 3.34 -48.49
CA PHE A 446 -23.60 2.94 -48.97
C PHE A 446 -24.51 4.14 -49.20
N THR A 447 -24.50 5.13 -48.29
CA THR A 447 -25.29 6.36 -48.44
C THR A 447 -24.83 7.22 -49.62
N LEU A 448 -23.53 7.21 -49.95
CA LEU A 448 -22.98 7.93 -51.11
C LEU A 448 -23.34 7.27 -52.44
N ASN A 449 -23.28 5.93 -52.50
CA ASN A 449 -23.41 5.19 -53.76
C ASN A 449 -24.85 4.74 -54.08
N ASN A 450 -25.85 5.05 -53.24
CA ASN A 450 -27.25 4.61 -53.38
C ASN A 450 -27.45 3.10 -53.61
N ASN A 451 -26.44 2.28 -53.27
CA ASN A 451 -26.38 0.86 -53.63
C ASN A 451 -26.14 0.03 -52.37
N GLY A 452 -27.23 -0.34 -51.69
CA GLY A 452 -27.22 -1.26 -50.56
C GLY A 452 -28.01 -0.74 -49.35
N ARG A 453 -28.62 -1.67 -48.61
CA ARG A 453 -29.32 -1.38 -47.35
C ARG A 453 -28.64 -2.17 -46.24
N LEU A 454 -28.29 -1.50 -45.14
CA LEU A 454 -27.82 -2.19 -43.95
C LEU A 454 -28.97 -2.98 -43.33
N SER A 455 -28.66 -3.97 -42.48
CA SER A 455 -29.72 -4.64 -41.74
C SER A 455 -30.45 -3.61 -40.85
N ASN A 456 -31.78 -3.77 -40.74
CA ASN A 456 -32.62 -2.88 -39.95
C ASN A 456 -32.14 -2.74 -38.49
N GLU A 457 -31.48 -3.76 -37.95
CA GLU A 457 -30.89 -3.76 -36.61
C GLU A 457 -29.71 -2.79 -36.49
N LEU A 458 -28.81 -2.77 -37.49
CA LEU A 458 -27.66 -1.85 -37.51
C LEU A 458 -28.11 -0.41 -37.78
N GLU A 459 -29.10 -0.20 -38.66
CA GLU A 459 -29.73 1.11 -38.84
C GLU A 459 -30.37 1.63 -37.54
N ASN A 460 -30.98 0.75 -36.74
CA ASN A 460 -31.52 1.12 -35.44
C ASN A 460 -30.42 1.51 -34.44
N VAL A 461 -29.31 0.78 -34.40
CA VAL A 461 -28.16 1.12 -33.54
C VAL A 461 -27.57 2.48 -33.91
N LEU A 462 -27.44 2.79 -35.20
CA LEU A 462 -26.92 4.09 -35.65
C LEU A 462 -27.89 5.25 -35.38
N ASN A 463 -29.21 5.01 -35.47
CA ASN A 463 -30.19 6.08 -35.30
C ASN A 463 -30.60 6.33 -33.85
N ARG A 464 -30.74 5.27 -33.07
CA ARG A 464 -31.26 5.31 -31.70
C ARG A 464 -30.21 4.94 -30.65
N GLY A 465 -29.09 4.34 -31.05
CA GLY A 465 -28.16 3.65 -30.15
C GLY A 465 -28.61 2.20 -29.90
N GLY A 466 -27.79 1.42 -29.20
CA GLY A 466 -28.14 0.06 -28.80
C GLY A 466 -26.93 -0.80 -28.47
N LYS A 467 -27.18 -2.07 -28.17
CA LYS A 467 -26.09 -3.05 -28.05
C LYS A 467 -25.60 -3.38 -29.46
N TYR A 468 -24.30 -3.22 -29.69
CA TYR A 468 -23.61 -3.63 -30.89
C TYR A 468 -22.79 -4.89 -30.59
N THR A 469 -23.08 -5.96 -31.31
CA THR A 469 -22.40 -7.25 -31.20
C THR A 469 -21.90 -7.65 -32.58
N TYR A 470 -20.58 -7.86 -32.73
CA TYR A 470 -19.98 -8.22 -34.02
C TYR A 470 -19.70 -9.73 -34.06
N ASN A 471 -20.53 -10.50 -34.77
CA ASN A 471 -20.48 -11.97 -34.76
C ASN A 471 -19.68 -12.59 -35.92
N LYS A 472 -18.57 -11.98 -36.36
CA LYS A 472 -17.72 -12.52 -37.44
C LYS A 472 -16.30 -12.81 -36.97
N GLY A 473 -16.16 -13.77 -36.05
CA GLY A 473 -14.87 -14.32 -35.65
C GLY A 473 -14.92 -14.89 -34.23
N ALA A 474 -14.34 -16.07 -34.01
CA ALA A 474 -14.45 -16.82 -32.75
C ALA A 474 -13.66 -16.22 -31.57
N ASN A 475 -12.92 -15.11 -31.74
CA ASN A 475 -11.96 -14.61 -30.74
C ASN A 475 -12.13 -13.13 -30.32
N ASP A 476 -13.00 -12.33 -30.93
CA ASP A 476 -13.14 -10.89 -30.58
C ASP A 476 -14.42 -10.62 -29.78
N ASN A 477 -14.30 -10.66 -28.46
CA ASN A 477 -15.37 -10.36 -27.50
C ASN A 477 -15.61 -8.85 -27.32
N GLY A 478 -15.69 -8.09 -28.42
CA GLY A 478 -15.79 -6.62 -28.43
C GLY A 478 -17.22 -6.08 -28.41
N ASP A 479 -18.08 -6.58 -27.53
CA ASP A 479 -19.46 -6.06 -27.41
C ASP A 479 -19.45 -4.61 -26.91
N LEU A 480 -20.10 -3.72 -27.67
CA LEU A 480 -20.24 -2.30 -27.34
C LEU A 480 -21.68 -1.92 -27.04
N GLN A 481 -21.84 -0.95 -26.16
CA GLN A 481 -23.07 -0.21 -25.99
C GLN A 481 -22.91 1.16 -26.64
N VAL A 482 -23.68 1.40 -27.69
CA VAL A 482 -23.65 2.65 -28.47
C VAL A 482 -24.77 3.58 -28.00
N TYR A 483 -24.42 4.84 -27.82
CA TYR A 483 -25.33 5.95 -27.54
C TYR A 483 -25.23 6.93 -28.71
N ALA A 484 -26.37 7.26 -29.31
CA ALA A 484 -26.48 8.20 -30.42
C ALA A 484 -27.12 9.52 -29.98
N ASN A 485 -27.03 10.54 -30.82
CA ASN A 485 -27.63 11.87 -30.60
C ASN A 485 -27.11 12.53 -29.31
N ILE A 486 -25.79 12.60 -29.19
CA ILE A 486 -25.10 13.24 -28.07
C ILE A 486 -24.97 14.73 -28.33
N GLU A 487 -25.25 15.51 -27.29
CA GLU A 487 -25.15 16.97 -27.32
C GLU A 487 -24.28 17.44 -26.15
N PHE A 488 -23.33 18.35 -26.41
CA PHE A 488 -22.61 19.05 -25.36
C PHE A 488 -23.51 20.10 -24.71
N VAL A 489 -23.56 20.11 -23.38
CA VAL A 489 -24.38 21.05 -22.61
C VAL A 489 -23.53 22.13 -21.95
N ASN A 490 -22.45 21.70 -21.30
CA ASN A 490 -21.61 22.59 -20.51
C ASN A 490 -20.19 22.03 -20.38
N VAL A 491 -19.23 22.91 -20.16
CA VAL A 491 -17.88 22.59 -19.69
C VAL A 491 -17.69 23.29 -18.36
N ALA A 492 -17.35 22.54 -17.32
CA ALA A 492 -17.18 23.07 -15.97
C ALA A 492 -15.93 22.47 -15.31
N CYS A 493 -15.50 23.10 -14.21
CA CYS A 493 -14.34 22.67 -13.45
C CYS A 493 -14.71 22.62 -11.96
N ASP A 494 -14.32 21.54 -11.29
CA ASP A 494 -14.53 21.34 -9.86
C ASP A 494 -13.19 21.06 -9.15
N ARG A 495 -13.07 21.46 -7.88
CA ARG A 495 -11.84 21.35 -7.09
C ARG A 495 -11.37 19.90 -6.93
N TRP A 496 -12.30 18.96 -6.83
CA TRP A 496 -12.01 17.54 -6.57
C TRP A 496 -11.86 16.72 -7.85
N ASN A 497 -12.51 17.17 -8.91
CA ASN A 497 -12.76 16.40 -10.12
C ASN A 497 -12.06 16.99 -11.35
N GLY A 498 -11.49 18.19 -11.23
CA GLY A 498 -10.86 18.89 -12.34
C GLY A 498 -11.87 19.36 -13.37
N LEU A 499 -11.41 19.46 -14.61
CA LEU A 499 -12.22 19.86 -15.77
C LEU A 499 -13.10 18.69 -16.25
N PHE A 500 -14.35 18.97 -16.57
CA PHE A 500 -15.29 17.97 -17.09
C PHE A 500 -16.29 18.57 -18.09
N CYS A 501 -16.79 17.72 -18.98
CA CYS A 501 -17.83 18.02 -19.95
C CYS A 501 -19.15 17.38 -19.52
N THR A 502 -20.24 18.12 -19.59
CA THR A 502 -21.60 17.59 -19.43
C THR A 502 -22.17 17.23 -20.80
N LEU A 503 -22.42 15.94 -21.03
CA LEU A 503 -23.08 15.43 -22.23
C LEU A 503 -24.54 15.09 -21.96
N LYS A 504 -25.40 15.33 -22.95
CA LYS A 504 -26.83 14.99 -22.92
C LYS A 504 -27.17 14.05 -24.06
N PHE A 505 -27.89 12.96 -23.78
CA PHE A 505 -28.35 12.01 -24.79
C PHE A 505 -29.64 11.30 -24.34
N ILE A 506 -30.25 10.53 -25.24
CA ILE A 506 -31.47 9.76 -25.00
C ILE A 506 -31.10 8.28 -24.76
N PRO A 507 -31.52 7.65 -23.66
CA PRO A 507 -31.23 6.24 -23.41
C PRO A 507 -31.98 5.32 -24.36
N THR A 508 -31.35 4.21 -24.73
CA THR A 508 -31.95 3.20 -25.60
C THR A 508 -32.89 2.29 -24.81
N HIS A 509 -34.18 2.27 -25.16
CA HIS A 509 -35.15 1.37 -24.54
C HIS A 509 -36.32 1.04 -25.46
N ASN A 510 -36.87 -0.18 -25.34
CA ASN A 510 -37.95 -0.68 -26.22
C ASN A 510 -39.36 -0.22 -25.80
N SER A 511 -39.52 0.28 -24.57
CA SER A 511 -40.81 0.80 -24.05
C SER A 511 -40.94 2.30 -24.29
N THR A 512 -42.13 2.74 -24.68
CA THR A 512 -42.54 4.15 -24.81
C THR A 512 -42.92 4.81 -23.48
N ASN A 513 -43.04 4.04 -22.39
CA ASN A 513 -43.42 4.57 -21.08
C ASN A 513 -42.20 5.12 -20.29
N ILE A 514 -42.18 6.43 -20.05
CA ILE A 514 -41.14 7.18 -19.33
C ILE A 514 -40.81 6.58 -17.95
N ARG A 515 -41.83 6.14 -17.19
CA ARG A 515 -41.59 5.57 -15.85
C ARG A 515 -40.78 4.28 -15.92
N LYS A 516 -41.08 3.42 -16.89
CA LYS A 516 -40.34 2.17 -17.13
C LYS A 516 -38.93 2.43 -17.64
N ILE A 517 -38.75 3.45 -18.49
CA ILE A 517 -37.40 3.86 -18.96
C ILE A 517 -36.57 4.38 -17.79
N ARG A 518 -37.15 5.22 -16.92
CA ARG A 518 -36.48 5.77 -15.74
C ARG A 518 -36.10 4.66 -14.75
N GLU A 519 -36.99 3.70 -14.52
CA GLU A 519 -36.74 2.54 -13.66
C GLU A 519 -35.68 1.61 -14.25
N TYR A 520 -35.76 1.33 -15.56
CA TYR A 520 -34.73 0.60 -16.28
C TYR A 520 -33.37 1.28 -16.17
N TRP A 521 -33.33 2.60 -16.38
CA TRP A 521 -32.10 3.38 -16.25
C TRP A 521 -31.58 3.29 -14.81
N ARG A 522 -32.38 3.60 -13.79
CA ARG A 522 -31.95 3.48 -12.38
C ARG A 522 -31.34 2.12 -12.04
N ASN A 523 -31.87 1.05 -12.61
CA ASN A 523 -31.37 -0.32 -12.40
C ASN A 523 -30.24 -0.74 -13.36
N SER A 524 -29.94 0.07 -14.39
CA SER A 524 -28.94 -0.27 -15.39
C SER A 524 -27.53 -0.15 -14.82
N LYS A 525 -26.72 -1.18 -15.05
CA LYS A 525 -25.28 -1.18 -14.70
C LYS A 525 -24.41 -0.43 -15.71
N ARG A 526 -25.02 0.32 -16.63
CA ARG A 526 -24.37 1.04 -17.74
C ARG A 526 -23.97 2.45 -17.34
N LEU A 527 -22.92 2.98 -17.95
CA LEU A 527 -22.36 4.31 -17.69
C LEU A 527 -22.17 4.58 -16.19
N LYS A 528 -21.60 3.62 -15.47
CA LYS A 528 -21.31 3.80 -14.04
C LYS A 528 -20.17 4.81 -13.86
N PRO A 529 -20.17 5.58 -12.75
CA PRO A 529 -19.00 6.33 -12.33
C PRO A 529 -17.74 5.44 -12.32
N GLY A 530 -16.63 5.97 -12.82
CA GLY A 530 -15.36 5.25 -12.97
C GLY A 530 -15.27 4.35 -14.20
N ASN A 531 -16.31 4.25 -15.03
CA ASN A 531 -16.20 3.50 -16.30
C ASN A 531 -15.61 4.35 -17.42
N LEU A 532 -14.89 3.70 -18.35
CA LEU A 532 -14.31 4.33 -19.53
C LEU A 532 -15.33 4.39 -20.67
N VAL A 533 -15.40 5.53 -21.33
CA VAL A 533 -16.20 5.75 -22.54
C VAL A 533 -15.33 6.38 -23.63
N ALA A 534 -15.66 6.06 -24.88
CA ALA A 534 -15.07 6.70 -26.04
C ALA A 534 -16.14 7.54 -26.76
N LEU A 535 -15.83 8.81 -27.02
CA LEU A 535 -16.63 9.71 -27.82
C LEU A 535 -16.05 9.76 -29.23
N LEU A 536 -16.88 9.43 -30.21
CA LEU A 536 -16.57 9.45 -31.64
C LEU A 536 -17.17 10.71 -32.25
N LEU A 537 -16.32 11.68 -32.58
CA LEU A 537 -16.72 12.92 -33.23
C LEU A 537 -16.37 12.88 -34.73
N PRO A 538 -17.23 13.40 -35.62
CA PRO A 538 -16.89 13.51 -37.04
C PRO A 538 -15.63 14.34 -37.24
N ASN A 539 -14.66 13.82 -37.99
CA ASN A 539 -13.43 14.54 -38.27
C ASN A 539 -13.66 15.55 -39.41
N PRO A 540 -13.54 16.87 -39.17
CA PRO A 540 -13.75 17.89 -40.21
C PRO A 540 -12.63 17.92 -41.27
N ASN A 541 -11.48 17.30 -41.01
CA ASN A 541 -10.29 17.37 -41.86
C ASN A 541 -10.08 16.13 -42.75
N SER A 542 -10.99 15.15 -42.74
CA SER A 542 -10.81 13.90 -43.49
C SER A 542 -11.23 14.06 -44.96
N GLU A 543 -10.29 14.42 -45.84
CA GLU A 543 -10.60 14.48 -47.28
C GLU A 543 -10.55 13.13 -48.00
N ARG A 544 -9.93 12.05 -47.49
CA ARG A 544 -9.95 10.72 -48.17
C ARG A 544 -9.90 9.51 -47.20
N ASP A 545 -10.94 8.69 -47.30
CA ASP A 545 -11.04 7.23 -47.19
C ASP A 545 -10.86 6.42 -45.88
N PHE A 546 -10.26 6.88 -44.76
CA PHE A 546 -10.17 5.97 -43.57
C PHE A 546 -10.42 6.57 -42.17
N ASN A 547 -10.34 7.89 -41.96
CA ASN A 547 -10.50 8.53 -40.62
C ASN A 547 -11.73 9.44 -40.53
N LEU A 548 -12.93 8.89 -40.70
CA LEU A 548 -14.19 9.66 -40.62
C LEU A 548 -14.49 10.21 -39.22
N TYR A 549 -13.94 9.58 -38.18
CA TYR A 549 -14.19 9.92 -36.79
C TYR A 549 -12.89 10.07 -36.02
N SER A 550 -12.85 11.05 -35.13
CA SER A 550 -11.82 11.19 -34.09
C SER A 550 -12.30 10.58 -32.78
N ILE A 551 -11.41 9.89 -32.06
CA ILE A 551 -11.73 9.13 -30.85
C ILE A 551 -11.22 9.84 -29.60
N TYR A 552 -12.14 10.19 -28.69
CA TYR A 552 -11.81 10.83 -27.41
C TYR A 552 -12.21 9.95 -26.23
N PHE A 553 -11.22 9.52 -25.44
CA PHE A 553 -11.45 8.72 -24.24
C PHE A 553 -11.71 9.59 -23.01
N GLY A 554 -12.69 9.19 -22.22
CA GLY A 554 -13.02 9.86 -20.96
C GLY A 554 -13.59 8.91 -19.92
N VAL A 555 -13.48 9.32 -18.66
CA VAL A 555 -13.98 8.57 -17.50
C VAL A 555 -15.22 9.26 -16.96
N ILE A 556 -16.27 8.48 -16.69
CA ILE A 556 -17.53 8.98 -16.16
C ILE A 556 -17.35 9.37 -14.70
N MET A 557 -17.66 10.62 -14.37
CA MET A 557 -17.56 11.12 -12.99
C MET A 557 -18.87 10.90 -12.24
N THR A 558 -19.95 11.42 -12.82
CA THR A 558 -21.29 11.36 -12.22
C THR A 558 -22.32 11.13 -13.30
N ARG A 559 -23.38 10.44 -12.88
CA ARG A 559 -24.51 10.09 -13.72
C ARG A 559 -25.76 10.70 -13.08
N ASP A 560 -26.32 11.70 -13.75
CA ASP A 560 -27.53 12.38 -13.26
C ASP A 560 -28.78 11.54 -13.55
N GLU A 561 -29.84 11.80 -12.79
CA GLU A 561 -31.15 11.24 -13.08
C GLU A 561 -31.76 11.79 -14.37
N MET A 562 -32.63 11.01 -15.00
CA MET A 562 -33.34 11.39 -16.23
C MET A 562 -34.24 12.60 -15.97
N THR A 563 -33.98 13.69 -16.70
CA THR A 563 -34.75 14.94 -16.65
C THR A 563 -36.18 14.76 -17.19
N GLU A 564 -37.05 15.77 -17.01
CA GLU A 564 -38.42 15.74 -17.54
C GLU A 564 -38.46 15.63 -19.07
N ASP A 565 -37.42 16.12 -19.77
CA ASP A 565 -37.26 16.08 -21.23
C ASP A 565 -36.81 14.70 -21.78
N GLU A 566 -36.97 13.62 -21.02
CA GLU A 566 -36.52 12.26 -21.36
C GLU A 566 -35.02 12.10 -21.66
N ARG A 567 -34.20 13.06 -21.25
CA ARG A 567 -32.77 13.08 -21.54
C ARG A 567 -31.93 12.91 -20.27
N ILE A 568 -30.82 12.21 -20.40
CA ILE A 568 -29.87 11.95 -19.33
C ILE A 568 -28.68 12.89 -19.49
N ARG A 569 -28.17 13.39 -18.36
CA ARG A 569 -26.91 14.12 -18.31
C ARG A 569 -25.84 13.26 -17.65
N ILE A 570 -24.66 13.27 -18.24
CA ILE A 570 -23.48 12.62 -17.67
C ILE A 570 -22.33 13.60 -17.66
N HIS A 571 -21.50 13.51 -16.64
CA HIS A 571 -20.31 14.32 -16.48
C HIS A 571 -19.11 13.43 -16.77
N ILE A 572 -18.32 13.80 -17.78
CA ILE A 572 -17.17 13.02 -18.23
C ILE A 572 -15.92 13.90 -18.11
N ASN A 573 -14.87 13.33 -17.52
CA ASN A 573 -13.54 13.90 -17.58
C ASN A 573 -12.79 13.23 -18.74
N PHE A 574 -12.43 14.02 -19.75
CA PHE A 574 -11.67 13.55 -20.91
C PHE A 574 -10.17 13.67 -20.67
N ASN A 575 -9.43 12.66 -21.10
CA ASN A 575 -7.98 12.63 -20.99
C ASN A 575 -7.31 13.61 -21.97
N ASP A 576 -7.81 13.66 -23.20
CA ASP A 576 -7.36 14.64 -24.19
C ASP A 576 -8.05 16.00 -23.94
N LEU A 577 -7.24 17.05 -23.76
CA LEU A 577 -7.69 18.41 -23.51
C LEU A 577 -8.22 19.11 -24.78
N SER A 578 -7.92 18.60 -25.97
CA SER A 578 -8.34 19.19 -27.25
C SER A 578 -9.87 19.19 -27.44
N ILE A 579 -10.58 18.31 -26.72
CA ILE A 579 -12.04 18.18 -26.77
C ILE A 579 -12.77 19.38 -26.15
N TYR A 580 -12.18 20.06 -25.16
CA TYR A 580 -12.88 21.12 -24.43
C TYR A 580 -13.13 22.37 -25.30
N PRO A 581 -12.16 22.85 -26.11
CA PRO A 581 -12.44 23.86 -27.13
C PRO A 581 -13.51 23.45 -28.14
N ILE A 582 -13.51 22.19 -28.60
CA ILE A 582 -14.49 21.65 -29.55
C ILE A 582 -15.89 21.67 -28.92
N ALA A 583 -16.01 21.18 -27.70
CA ALA A 583 -17.24 21.19 -26.92
C ALA A 583 -17.81 22.60 -26.74
N LEU A 584 -16.97 23.58 -26.40
CA LEU A 584 -17.39 24.98 -26.27
C LEU A 584 -17.90 25.57 -27.59
N ASN A 585 -17.24 25.25 -28.70
CA ASN A 585 -17.68 25.68 -30.03
C ASN A 585 -19.04 25.09 -30.37
N GLU A 586 -19.25 23.79 -30.16
CA GLU A 586 -20.55 23.15 -30.39
C GLU A 586 -21.67 23.72 -29.51
N ILE A 587 -21.41 23.96 -28.22
CA ILE A 587 -22.37 24.61 -27.31
C ILE A 587 -22.74 26.00 -27.83
N SER A 588 -21.76 26.76 -28.32
CA SER A 588 -22.00 28.10 -28.88
C SER A 588 -22.84 28.06 -30.16
N LYS A 589 -22.58 27.09 -31.05
CA LYS A 589 -23.37 26.88 -32.27
C LYS A 589 -24.81 26.51 -31.92
N LEU A 590 -25.03 25.60 -30.98
CA LEU A 590 -26.38 25.20 -30.55
C LEU A 590 -27.16 26.41 -30.02
N ARG A 591 -26.52 27.26 -29.22
CA ARG A 591 -27.11 28.47 -28.64
C ARG A 591 -27.43 29.53 -29.70
N ASN A 592 -26.62 29.63 -30.75
CA ASN A 592 -26.81 30.60 -31.84
C ASN A 592 -27.82 30.11 -32.90
N SER A 593 -27.91 28.80 -33.14
CA SER A 593 -28.86 28.18 -34.08
C SER A 593 -30.32 28.27 -33.62
N THR A 594 -30.59 28.41 -32.31
CA THR A 594 -31.94 28.71 -31.80
C THR A 594 -32.51 30.06 -32.28
N THR A 595 -31.72 30.91 -32.96
CA THR A 595 -32.13 32.23 -33.48
C THR A 595 -32.32 32.30 -34.99
N LYS A 596 -32.02 31.24 -35.77
CA LYS A 596 -32.32 31.18 -37.21
C LYS A 596 -32.76 29.76 -37.60
N ASN A 597 -34.03 29.61 -38.00
CA ASN A 597 -34.57 28.42 -38.65
C ASN A 597 -33.82 28.16 -39.97
N ASN A 598 -32.76 27.36 -39.92
CA ASN A 598 -32.20 26.75 -41.12
C ASN A 598 -32.63 25.29 -41.18
N SER A 599 -33.04 24.89 -42.38
CA SER A 599 -33.49 23.56 -42.77
C SER A 599 -32.57 22.46 -42.22
N LYS A 600 -33.20 21.38 -41.71
CA LYS A 600 -32.54 20.09 -41.49
C LYS A 600 -31.83 19.65 -42.77
N ASN A 601 -30.53 19.91 -42.88
CA ASN A 601 -29.69 19.19 -43.83
C ASN A 601 -29.58 17.77 -43.30
N SER A 602 -30.23 16.83 -43.98
CA SER A 602 -30.32 15.41 -43.63
C SER A 602 -29.00 14.64 -43.70
N ASN A 603 -27.88 15.30 -43.96
CA ASN A 603 -26.56 14.71 -44.19
C ASN A 603 -25.51 15.10 -43.14
N GLU A 604 -25.90 15.70 -41.99
CA GLU A 604 -24.94 15.90 -40.90
C GLU A 604 -24.50 14.55 -40.32
N VAL A 605 -23.18 14.32 -40.36
CA VAL A 605 -22.54 13.14 -39.76
C VAL A 605 -22.77 13.19 -38.25
N LYS A 606 -23.31 12.10 -37.69
CA LYS A 606 -23.73 12.02 -36.29
C LYS A 606 -22.55 11.68 -35.38
N SER A 607 -22.52 12.27 -34.18
CA SER A 607 -21.60 11.88 -33.11
C SER A 607 -22.11 10.69 -32.30
N TYR A 608 -21.20 9.84 -31.84
CA TYR A 608 -21.51 8.64 -31.05
C TYR A 608 -20.68 8.56 -29.79
N MET A 609 -21.21 7.91 -28.76
CA MET A 609 -20.48 7.57 -27.54
C MET A 609 -20.63 6.08 -27.34
N VAL A 610 -19.53 5.41 -27.04
CA VAL A 610 -19.48 3.96 -26.91
C VAL A 610 -18.88 3.57 -25.56
N GLU A 611 -19.46 2.53 -24.98
CA GLU A 611 -19.04 1.93 -23.72
C GLU A 611 -18.84 0.42 -23.95
N SER A 612 -17.72 -0.15 -23.50
CA SER A 612 -17.55 -1.61 -23.54
C SER A 612 -18.43 -2.27 -22.48
N THR A 613 -19.17 -3.34 -22.83
CA THR A 613 -20.12 -3.96 -21.89
C THR A 613 -19.49 -4.89 -20.87
N ASN A 614 -18.28 -5.39 -21.17
CA ASN A 614 -17.66 -6.48 -20.42
C ASN A 614 -16.56 -6.01 -19.46
N ILE A 615 -16.19 -4.75 -19.52
CA ILE A 615 -15.07 -4.18 -18.76
C ILE A 615 -15.59 -3.10 -17.81
N TYR A 616 -15.05 -3.10 -16.60
CA TYR A 616 -15.21 -2.01 -15.66
C TYR A 616 -13.85 -1.36 -15.39
N TYR A 617 -13.60 -0.22 -16.02
CA TYR A 617 -12.30 0.43 -16.08
C TYR A 617 -11.69 0.71 -14.69
N GLU A 618 -12.47 1.21 -13.73
CA GLU A 618 -11.95 1.55 -12.39
C GLU A 618 -11.33 0.35 -11.66
N ALA A 619 -11.83 -0.88 -11.88
CA ALA A 619 -11.24 -2.07 -11.28
C ALA A 619 -9.82 -2.37 -11.81
N TYR A 620 -9.58 -2.13 -13.10
CA TYR A 620 -8.26 -2.30 -13.71
C TYR A 620 -7.34 -1.12 -13.37
N ARG A 621 -7.86 0.11 -13.41
CA ARG A 621 -7.10 1.35 -13.21
C ARG A 621 -6.26 1.30 -11.93
N HIS A 622 -6.85 0.98 -10.79
CA HIS A 622 -6.13 0.95 -9.52
C HIS A 622 -5.01 -0.10 -9.48
N VAL A 623 -5.26 -1.28 -10.06
CA VAL A 623 -4.27 -2.36 -10.11
C VAL A 623 -3.12 -1.97 -11.03
N LEU A 624 -3.44 -1.46 -12.23
CA LEU A 624 -2.45 -0.99 -13.20
C LEU A 624 -1.59 0.15 -12.65
N THR A 625 -2.20 1.16 -12.00
CA THR A 625 -1.44 2.24 -11.36
C THR A 625 -0.52 1.72 -10.25
N THR A 626 -0.96 0.72 -9.50
CA THR A 626 -0.11 0.09 -8.47
C THR A 626 1.08 -0.61 -9.10
N LEU A 627 0.87 -1.38 -10.17
CA LEU A 627 1.95 -2.05 -10.89
C LEU A 627 2.95 -1.05 -11.48
N GLN A 628 2.49 0.08 -12.03
CA GLN A 628 3.37 1.15 -12.56
C GLN A 628 4.19 1.85 -11.48
N THR A 629 3.64 2.03 -10.28
CA THR A 629 4.27 2.82 -9.21
C THR A 629 5.10 1.98 -8.24
N THR A 630 4.96 0.66 -8.28
CA THR A 630 5.68 -0.27 -7.39
C THR A 630 7.15 -0.35 -7.76
N LYS A 631 8.05 -0.02 -6.83
CA LYS A 631 9.49 -0.21 -7.02
C LYS A 631 9.84 -1.71 -7.00
N PRO A 632 10.64 -2.23 -7.95
CA PRO A 632 11.01 -3.66 -7.99
C PRO A 632 11.61 -4.20 -6.68
N SER A 633 12.42 -3.39 -5.99
CA SER A 633 13.04 -3.74 -4.70
C SER A 633 12.03 -3.91 -3.55
N SER A 634 10.85 -3.31 -3.66
CA SER A 634 9.80 -3.41 -2.66
C SER A 634 8.88 -4.62 -2.83
N LEU A 635 9.07 -5.41 -3.91
CA LEU A 635 8.22 -6.56 -4.20
C LEU A 635 8.39 -7.64 -3.11
N PRO A 636 7.32 -7.98 -2.38
CA PRO A 636 7.40 -9.03 -1.37
C PRO A 636 7.69 -10.37 -2.02
N PHE A 637 8.47 -11.21 -1.33
CA PHE A 637 8.84 -12.54 -1.79
C PHE A 637 9.52 -12.57 -3.17
N LYS A 638 10.22 -11.50 -3.58
CA LYS A 638 10.93 -11.41 -4.88
C LYS A 638 11.78 -12.65 -5.19
N GLN A 639 12.46 -13.22 -4.19
CA GLN A 639 13.32 -14.39 -4.32
C GLN A 639 12.58 -15.66 -4.81
N TYR A 640 11.25 -15.70 -4.62
CA TYR A 640 10.40 -16.82 -5.00
C TYR A 640 9.50 -16.49 -6.21
N LEU A 641 8.97 -15.26 -6.27
CA LEU A 641 8.06 -14.84 -7.33
C LEU A 641 8.77 -14.37 -8.59
N ALA A 642 9.99 -13.84 -8.46
CA ALA A 642 10.75 -13.22 -9.52
C ALA A 642 12.26 -13.52 -9.38
N PRO A 643 12.68 -14.80 -9.46
CA PRO A 643 14.08 -15.15 -9.36
C PRO A 643 14.89 -14.59 -10.54
N GLU A 644 16.12 -14.15 -10.26
CA GLU A 644 17.06 -13.58 -11.24
C GLU A 644 17.84 -14.68 -12.01
N LEU A 645 17.49 -15.94 -11.82
CA LEU A 645 18.14 -17.08 -12.47
C LEU A 645 17.66 -17.23 -13.92
N ASP A 646 18.58 -17.47 -14.84
CA ASP A 646 18.25 -17.89 -16.20
C ASP A 646 17.62 -19.29 -16.14
N PHE A 647 16.34 -19.37 -16.51
CA PHE A 647 15.53 -20.57 -16.50
C PHE A 647 16.00 -21.60 -17.55
N CYS A 648 17.17 -22.20 -17.36
CA CYS A 648 17.74 -23.24 -18.21
C CYS A 648 18.00 -24.57 -17.47
N SER A 649 17.39 -24.80 -16.31
CA SER A 649 17.43 -26.13 -15.67
C SER A 649 16.07 -26.52 -15.10
N GLU A 650 15.47 -27.55 -15.70
CA GLU A 650 14.12 -28.10 -15.44
C GLU A 650 13.91 -28.69 -14.03
N SER A 651 14.79 -28.41 -13.05
CA SER A 651 14.69 -28.99 -11.71
C SER A 651 15.43 -28.19 -10.63
N ILE A 652 15.31 -26.86 -10.64
CA ILE A 652 15.71 -26.08 -9.46
C ILE A 652 14.63 -26.27 -8.39
N HIS A 653 14.86 -27.21 -7.47
CA HIS A 653 14.10 -27.27 -6.22
C HIS A 653 14.39 -25.98 -5.44
N VAL A 654 13.54 -24.96 -5.59
CA VAL A 654 13.66 -23.71 -4.83
C VAL A 654 13.39 -24.02 -3.37
N ASN A 655 14.44 -24.00 -2.55
CA ASN A 655 14.30 -24.20 -1.12
C ASN A 655 13.68 -22.96 -0.48
N VAL A 656 12.43 -23.08 -0.03
CA VAL A 656 11.73 -21.98 0.64
C VAL A 656 12.19 -21.92 2.08
N ASN A 657 12.67 -20.74 2.47
CA ASN A 657 13.16 -20.51 3.81
C ASN A 657 11.99 -20.44 4.81
N PRO A 658 12.24 -20.72 6.09
CA PRO A 658 11.26 -20.48 7.14
C PRO A 658 11.05 -18.98 7.39
N PRO A 659 9.86 -18.56 7.90
CA PRO A 659 9.58 -17.17 8.18
C PRO A 659 10.63 -16.51 9.07
N LYS A 660 10.97 -15.23 8.84
CA LYS A 660 12.06 -14.54 9.55
C LYS A 660 11.95 -14.65 11.09
N TYR A 661 10.75 -14.55 11.63
CA TYR A 661 10.50 -14.61 13.08
C TYR A 661 10.69 -16.03 13.67
N THR A 662 10.64 -17.09 12.86
CA THR A 662 10.83 -18.48 13.33
C THR A 662 12.29 -18.93 13.25
N ARG A 663 13.17 -18.19 12.55
CA ARG A 663 14.63 -18.46 12.46
C ARG A 663 15.39 -18.14 13.75
N ALA A 664 14.73 -17.40 14.60
CA ALA A 664 14.96 -17.28 16.02
C ALA A 664 15.56 -18.52 16.73
N PRO A 665 16.72 -18.41 17.42
CA PRO A 665 17.21 -19.51 18.25
C PRO A 665 16.19 -19.92 19.33
N GLY A 666 15.87 -21.21 19.38
CA GLY A 666 14.96 -21.80 20.37
C GLY A 666 13.47 -21.55 20.12
N PHE A 667 13.09 -20.93 19.00
CA PHE A 667 11.68 -20.70 18.69
C PHE A 667 10.92 -21.99 18.44
N GLN A 668 9.73 -22.08 19.03
CA GLN A 668 8.79 -23.18 18.84
C GLN A 668 7.38 -22.62 18.78
N PHE A 669 6.56 -23.14 17.88
CA PHE A 669 5.12 -22.89 17.90
C PHE A 669 4.48 -23.75 18.97
N ASP A 670 3.57 -23.16 19.75
CA ASP A 670 2.64 -23.90 20.58
C ASP A 670 1.38 -24.20 19.75
N LEU A 671 1.19 -25.48 19.43
CA LEU A 671 0.07 -25.98 18.63
C LEU A 671 -1.06 -26.53 19.51
N SER A 672 -1.02 -26.30 20.82
CA SER A 672 -2.07 -26.75 21.74
C SER A 672 -3.47 -26.20 21.39
N ALA A 673 -3.54 -25.05 20.71
CA ALA A 673 -4.78 -24.45 20.21
C ALA A 673 -5.50 -25.31 19.15
N LEU A 674 -4.76 -26.15 18.43
CA LEU A 674 -5.30 -27.06 17.40
C LEU A 674 -5.86 -28.36 17.99
N CYS A 675 -5.51 -28.67 19.25
CA CYS A 675 -5.84 -29.95 19.87
C CYS A 675 -7.05 -29.83 20.80
N ASP A 676 -8.02 -30.74 20.64
CA ASP A 676 -9.26 -30.73 21.44
C ASP A 676 -9.01 -30.92 22.96
N ASN A 677 -7.88 -31.53 23.34
CA ASN A 677 -7.56 -31.94 24.71
C ASN A 677 -6.43 -31.14 25.39
N LYS A 678 -6.08 -29.94 24.90
CA LYS A 678 -4.99 -29.10 25.47
C LYS A 678 -3.68 -29.87 25.74
N GLN A 679 -3.32 -30.80 24.85
CA GLN A 679 -1.99 -31.41 24.93
C GLN A 679 -0.95 -30.36 24.52
N ASN A 680 0.17 -30.32 25.25
CA ASN A 680 1.29 -29.46 24.91
C ASN A 680 1.99 -30.02 23.67
N LEU A 681 1.48 -29.68 22.49
CA LEU A 681 2.11 -30.00 21.22
C LEU A 681 2.95 -28.79 20.79
N THR A 682 4.25 -28.98 20.62
CA THR A 682 5.14 -27.93 20.11
C THR A 682 5.74 -28.33 18.77
N LEU A 683 5.94 -27.34 17.90
CA LEU A 683 6.60 -27.50 16.60
C LEU A 683 7.87 -26.66 16.58
N ASN A 684 9.02 -27.33 16.45
CA ASN A 684 10.31 -26.68 16.26
C ASN A 684 10.63 -26.56 14.77
N VAL A 685 10.59 -25.33 14.25
CA VAL A 685 10.84 -25.03 12.83
C VAL A 685 12.29 -25.28 12.40
N ALA A 686 13.24 -25.31 13.34
CA ALA A 686 14.63 -25.64 13.01
C ALA A 686 14.85 -27.15 12.78
N ASN A 687 13.97 -28.01 13.29
CA ASN A 687 14.14 -29.46 13.25
C ASN A 687 13.16 -30.13 12.25
N THR A 688 13.57 -30.15 10.98
CA THR A 688 12.77 -30.68 9.87
C THR A 688 12.37 -32.15 10.03
N HIS A 689 13.16 -32.96 10.75
CA HIS A 689 12.86 -34.37 10.98
C HIS A 689 11.60 -34.59 11.85
N THR A 690 11.19 -33.58 12.61
CA THR A 690 10.03 -33.69 13.51
C THR A 690 8.70 -33.42 12.83
N TYR A 691 8.70 -32.92 11.59
CA TYR A 691 7.50 -32.44 10.92
C TYR A 691 6.46 -33.54 10.68
N ASP A 692 6.89 -34.72 10.23
CA ASP A 692 5.97 -35.84 9.96
C ASP A 692 5.36 -36.39 11.25
N ASP A 693 6.12 -36.44 12.34
CA ASP A 693 5.63 -36.91 13.64
C ASP A 693 4.66 -35.91 14.26
N VAL A 694 4.92 -34.61 14.10
CA VAL A 694 3.98 -33.55 14.51
C VAL A 694 2.72 -33.60 13.65
N ALA A 695 2.82 -33.85 12.34
CA ALA A 695 1.66 -33.99 11.46
C ALA A 695 0.74 -35.14 11.90
N LYS A 696 1.34 -36.30 12.23
CA LYS A 696 0.60 -37.46 12.76
C LYS A 696 -0.09 -37.14 14.08
N LYS A 697 0.56 -36.39 14.97
CA LYS A 697 -0.05 -35.94 16.24
C LYS A 697 -1.20 -34.97 16.00
N ILE A 698 -1.07 -34.01 15.07
CA ILE A 698 -2.17 -33.10 14.71
C ILE A 698 -3.35 -33.93 14.19
N ASN A 699 -3.14 -34.87 13.28
CA ASN A 699 -4.21 -35.75 12.76
C ASN A 699 -4.87 -36.60 13.86
N ALA A 700 -4.12 -37.03 14.87
CA ALA A 700 -4.66 -37.84 15.97
C ALA A 700 -5.48 -37.02 17.00
N TYR A 701 -5.18 -35.72 17.16
CA TYR A 701 -5.71 -34.90 18.24
C TYR A 701 -6.52 -33.67 17.77
N SER A 702 -6.71 -33.51 16.47
CA SER A 702 -7.49 -32.41 15.87
C SER A 702 -8.51 -32.94 14.87
N ILE A 703 -9.32 -32.04 14.32
CA ILE A 703 -10.34 -32.32 13.30
C ILE A 703 -9.69 -32.48 11.90
N LEU A 704 -8.41 -32.12 11.75
CA LEU A 704 -7.70 -32.09 10.47
C LEU A 704 -7.24 -33.49 10.04
N ASP A 705 -7.42 -33.80 8.76
CA ASP A 705 -6.85 -35.03 8.18
C ASP A 705 -5.32 -34.94 7.98
N GLU A 706 -4.68 -36.05 7.59
CA GLU A 706 -3.22 -36.10 7.40
C GLU A 706 -2.69 -35.07 6.37
N SER A 707 -3.42 -34.85 5.28
CA SER A 707 -3.02 -33.91 4.22
C SER A 707 -3.16 -32.46 4.68
N GLN A 708 -4.22 -32.17 5.43
CA GLN A 708 -4.47 -30.87 6.05
C GLN A 708 -3.45 -30.58 7.16
N ALA A 709 -3.12 -31.56 7.99
CA ALA A 709 -2.09 -31.44 9.02
C ALA A 709 -0.71 -31.12 8.41
N LYS A 710 -0.33 -31.81 7.31
CA LYS A 710 0.89 -31.50 6.56
C LYS A 710 0.84 -30.09 5.94
N ALA A 711 -0.32 -29.66 5.44
CA ALA A 711 -0.50 -28.32 4.91
C ALA A 711 -0.30 -27.23 5.98
N VAL A 712 -0.84 -27.42 7.19
CA VAL A 712 -0.61 -26.51 8.33
C VAL A 712 0.88 -26.40 8.66
N ILE A 713 1.58 -27.53 8.79
CA ILE A 713 3.02 -27.52 9.09
C ILE A 713 3.80 -26.84 7.95
N SER A 714 3.46 -27.12 6.70
CA SER A 714 4.10 -26.48 5.56
C SER A 714 3.89 -24.96 5.57
N ALA A 715 2.72 -24.47 5.98
CA ALA A 715 2.43 -23.05 6.07
C ALA A 715 3.17 -22.35 7.22
N LEU A 716 3.33 -23.02 8.36
CA LEU A 716 4.04 -22.47 9.52
C LEU A 716 5.57 -22.49 9.36
N THR A 717 6.09 -23.38 8.52
CA THR A 717 7.53 -23.62 8.39
C THR A 717 8.16 -23.01 7.13
N ARG A 718 7.37 -22.40 6.24
CA ARG A 718 7.84 -21.82 4.97
C ARG A 718 7.29 -20.41 4.78
N GLU A 719 8.11 -19.51 4.25
CA GLU A 719 7.69 -18.15 3.87
C GLU A 719 6.60 -18.14 2.78
N ILE A 720 6.63 -19.13 1.89
CA ILE A 720 5.57 -19.41 0.91
C ILE A 720 5.22 -20.90 0.98
N ALA A 721 3.93 -21.19 1.12
CA ALA A 721 3.40 -22.54 1.05
C ALA A 721 2.30 -22.62 -0.01
N LEU A 722 2.38 -23.64 -0.86
CA LEU A 722 1.36 -23.96 -1.84
C LEU A 722 0.44 -25.03 -1.24
N ILE A 723 -0.82 -24.66 -1.00
CA ILE A 723 -1.84 -25.57 -0.45
C ILE A 723 -2.87 -25.84 -1.54
N GLU A 724 -2.86 -27.06 -2.06
CA GLU A 724 -3.75 -27.48 -3.15
C GLU A 724 -4.77 -28.52 -2.68
N GLY A 725 -5.90 -28.54 -3.37
CA GLY A 725 -6.91 -29.58 -3.19
C GLY A 725 -8.12 -29.34 -4.10
N PRO A 726 -8.94 -30.36 -4.39
CA PRO A 726 -10.22 -30.20 -5.07
C PRO A 726 -11.17 -29.20 -4.36
N PRO A 727 -12.21 -28.69 -5.04
CA PRO A 727 -13.25 -27.90 -4.37
C PRO A 727 -13.92 -28.73 -3.26
N GLY A 728 -14.13 -28.13 -2.09
CA GLY A 728 -14.76 -28.79 -0.93
C GLY A 728 -13.82 -29.50 0.05
N THR A 729 -12.50 -29.56 -0.19
CA THR A 729 -11.53 -30.28 0.68
C THR A 729 -11.04 -29.50 1.90
N GLY A 730 -11.83 -28.54 2.40
CA GLY A 730 -11.53 -27.85 3.66
C GLY A 730 -10.36 -26.85 3.63
N LYS A 731 -9.93 -26.33 2.46
CA LYS A 731 -8.88 -25.28 2.38
C LYS A 731 -9.13 -24.09 3.31
N THR A 732 -10.38 -23.65 3.43
CA THR A 732 -10.78 -22.57 4.35
C THR A 732 -10.63 -22.99 5.82
N VAL A 733 -10.90 -24.26 6.14
CA VAL A 733 -10.71 -24.80 7.50
C VAL A 733 -9.23 -24.78 7.86
N VAL A 734 -8.36 -25.27 6.97
CA VAL A 734 -6.89 -25.20 7.14
C VAL A 734 -6.43 -23.76 7.36
N GLY A 735 -6.95 -22.81 6.58
CA GLY A 735 -6.62 -21.38 6.76
C GLY A 735 -7.04 -20.83 8.12
N ILE A 736 -8.19 -21.22 8.66
CA ILE A 736 -8.64 -20.83 10.00
C ILE A 736 -7.71 -21.43 11.07
N GLU A 737 -7.34 -22.71 10.94
CA GLU A 737 -6.45 -23.36 11.90
C GLU A 737 -5.03 -22.76 11.89
N ILE A 738 -4.51 -22.31 10.74
CA ILE A 738 -3.21 -21.61 10.68
C ILE A 738 -3.23 -20.26 11.41
N MET A 739 -4.39 -19.59 11.45
CA MET A 739 -4.54 -18.27 12.08
C MET A 739 -4.73 -18.32 13.61
N LYS A 740 -5.14 -19.48 14.14
CA LYS A 740 -5.20 -19.70 15.58
C LYS A 740 -3.79 -19.89 16.13
#